data_AF-A0AAD3YE79-F1
#
_entry.id   AF-A0AAD3YE79-F1
#
_cell.length_a   1.000
_cell.length_b   1.000
_cell.length_c   1.000
_cell.angle_alpha   90.00
_cell.angle_beta   90.00
_cell.angle_gamma   90.00
#
_symmetry.space_group_name_H-M   'P 1'
#
loop_
_entity.id
_entity.type
_entity.pdbx_description
1 polymer ?
#
loop_
_entity_poly.entity_id
_entity_poly.type
_entity_poly.pdbx_seq_one_letter_code
_entity_poly.pdbx_strand_id
1 'polypeptide(L)'
;MNSNGREVVDLDAAYSTPSTSPTNTYPTPSTSDLEHTHHGPSPFADLPPELVDAILDHVPPEEQQRAALAIRRVLPHHPVSNAHLWNHLVAHHPRQLVPLYFKLKEEGKREGGGATTHVRTFAQEAWRGDADVLNNLLRWLPDLRTLMLNIGTNFVPEHLQDLFQSPRPGIERMEMRFRPYVEQASYYQFLKGSYFDTAIETLREWPETPSFTHLSLVQDLPPRGTEPPTRNTSEVSLIDDIETLSLGWQSRFPSRLPSRLASAVGTAAPSAAGSTIDSTPASAHASRATSTLTSAATSTLTSAAASTASSPSSSDTESVSDESTPPTSVDDNLSPACKEYTRKGPFPFFSERMQKYRPKTFAQPIVFFDIKCIARFGASPVAKHITHFRLHVPSRDIATVLIPVQERIFPSLRYLDISTTNVRLDAVLSTLLRSHERLEHLVLDRVNLFGFRARESGAPLCKELGVMCVSAGLARGKERERQILAWDAAERTRAAERAAAARRAIHDSDTEDEETRAERRAEREAQAMRDEMQRQIALARSRRGHRSAGQAPFSLRDRPARRGTTTVPTADLPPSDRAYFVLPPLPTLKSVSIGGETPNLSRFKASGWEDEFHAGWRSGLSTLHGWAVHVAEKYERALKKADEWREAQARKSASTHKRKGKAKPVPKATVKPPPLDVRLYRFAAPHEPLPDFDPTDPTIGLIELHPETPREYLDSYKQAIADAELYTHTQAVRPPCVLCTVPDCEGPRRRGADGERIDGRGGMDRDHRPGCGHEVGRAAWGWEGVEARGK
;
A
#
# COMPACT_ATOMS: atom_id res chain seq x y z
N MET A 1 -9.40 56.93 -28.97
CA MET A 1 -10.38 57.84 -28.34
C MET A 1 -11.31 57.01 -27.47
N ASN A 2 -11.96 57.65 -26.49
CA ASN A 2 -12.77 57.06 -25.42
C ASN A 2 -11.95 56.34 -24.33
N SER A 3 -11.56 57.18 -23.38
CA SER A 3 -11.20 56.91 -22.00
C SER A 3 -12.17 55.98 -21.26
N ASN A 4 -11.63 55.20 -20.32
CA ASN A 4 -12.20 55.12 -18.97
C ASN A 4 -11.06 54.99 -17.95
N GLY A 5 -11.10 55.84 -16.93
CA GLY A 5 -10.07 55.88 -15.89
C GLY A 5 -10.18 54.71 -14.93
N ARG A 6 -9.06 54.36 -14.29
CA ARG A 6 -9.01 53.40 -13.19
C ARG A 6 -8.28 54.07 -12.04
N GLU A 7 -9.01 54.39 -10.97
CA GLU A 7 -8.43 54.93 -9.75
C GLU A 7 -7.44 53.91 -9.17
N VAL A 8 -6.25 54.41 -8.81
CA VAL A 8 -5.29 53.70 -7.96
C VAL A 8 -5.43 54.32 -6.59
N VAL A 9 -5.95 53.57 -5.64
CA VAL A 9 -6.03 53.99 -4.23
C VAL A 9 -4.74 53.54 -3.56
N ASP A 10 -3.77 54.44 -3.46
CA ASP A 10 -2.63 54.27 -2.58
C ASP A 10 -3.09 54.34 -1.11
N LEU A 11 -2.70 53.34 -0.32
CA LEU A 11 -3.07 53.19 1.08
C LEU A 11 -1.81 53.00 1.95
N ASP A 12 -0.96 54.02 1.94
CA ASP A 12 0.15 54.15 2.90
C ASP A 12 -0.41 54.57 4.26
N ALA A 13 -0.51 53.60 5.18
CA ALA A 13 -0.90 53.83 6.57
C ALA A 13 0.26 53.51 7.52
N ALA A 14 1.05 54.53 7.85
CA ALA A 14 2.14 54.42 8.82
C ALA A 14 1.61 54.22 10.25
N TYR A 15 1.87 53.04 10.84
CA TYR A 15 1.59 52.78 12.26
C TYR A 15 2.74 53.26 13.15
N SER A 16 2.64 54.51 13.61
CA SER A 16 3.44 55.03 14.73
C SER A 16 2.78 54.67 16.06
N THR A 17 3.46 53.90 16.91
CA THR A 17 2.97 53.52 18.25
C THR A 17 3.42 54.51 19.33
N PRO A 18 2.51 55.25 20.00
CA PRO A 18 2.86 55.99 21.20
C PRO A 18 2.75 55.09 22.45
N SER A 19 3.87 54.87 23.13
CA SER A 19 3.89 54.21 24.45
C SER A 19 3.33 55.17 25.51
N THR A 20 2.14 54.88 26.04
CA THR A 20 1.63 55.49 27.27
C THR A 20 0.98 54.43 28.15
N SER A 21 1.57 54.20 29.33
CA SER A 21 1.07 53.26 30.33
C SER A 21 0.12 53.96 31.32
N PRO A 22 -1.15 53.57 31.43
CA PRO A 22 -2.06 54.12 32.43
C PRO A 22 -1.88 53.41 33.78
N THR A 23 -1.53 54.17 34.82
CA THR A 23 -1.53 53.72 36.21
C THR A 23 -2.99 53.55 36.68
N ASN A 24 -3.45 52.30 36.79
CA ASN A 24 -4.85 52.01 37.10
C ASN A 24 -5.04 51.74 38.62
N THR A 25 -5.31 52.80 39.38
CA THR A 25 -5.70 52.69 40.81
C THR A 25 -7.16 52.26 40.93
N TYR A 26 -7.38 50.96 41.16
CA TYR A 26 -8.70 50.43 41.49
C TYR A 26 -9.12 50.82 42.92
N PRO A 27 -10.33 51.39 43.12
CA PRO A 27 -10.89 51.58 44.45
C PRO A 27 -11.34 50.24 45.03
N THR A 28 -11.00 49.98 46.30
CA THR A 28 -11.51 48.84 47.07
C THR A 28 -13.02 48.98 47.31
N PRO A 29 -13.87 48.04 46.88
CA PRO A 29 -15.30 48.10 47.13
C PRO A 29 -15.63 47.83 48.61
N SER A 30 -16.56 48.61 49.16
CA SER A 30 -17.10 48.46 50.52
C SER A 30 -17.94 47.18 50.67
N THR A 31 -17.84 46.55 51.83
CA THR A 31 -18.15 45.12 52.05
C THR A 31 -19.59 44.83 52.52
N SER A 32 -20.55 45.74 52.32
CA SER A 32 -21.81 45.77 53.07
C SER A 32 -23.09 45.27 52.36
N ASP A 33 -23.15 45.25 51.02
CA ASP A 33 -24.45 45.17 50.30
C ASP A 33 -24.59 43.96 49.34
N LEU A 34 -24.12 42.77 49.76
CA LEU A 34 -24.23 41.52 49.00
C LEU A 34 -25.23 40.52 49.61
N GLU A 35 -26.47 40.96 49.85
CA GLU A 35 -27.59 40.06 50.16
C GLU A 35 -28.57 39.93 48.99
N HIS A 36 -28.87 38.68 48.63
CA HIS A 36 -29.97 38.26 47.76
C HIS A 36 -29.97 38.70 46.29
N THR A 37 -28.86 38.51 45.58
CA THR A 37 -28.97 38.16 44.15
C THR A 37 -29.66 36.79 44.03
N HIS A 38 -30.96 36.79 43.71
CA HIS A 38 -31.67 35.58 43.32
C HIS A 38 -30.98 34.95 42.11
N HIS A 39 -30.24 33.86 42.34
CA HIS A 39 -29.81 32.97 41.26
C HIS A 39 -31.07 32.34 40.64
N GLY A 40 -31.59 32.99 39.59
CA GLY A 40 -32.58 32.38 38.73
C GLY A 40 -32.08 31.03 38.21
N PRO A 41 -32.98 30.07 37.92
CA PRO A 41 -32.58 28.79 37.34
C PRO A 41 -31.72 29.05 36.11
N SER A 42 -30.63 28.29 35.95
CA SER A 42 -29.78 28.50 34.77
C SER A 42 -30.62 28.21 33.52
N PRO A 43 -30.58 29.06 32.47
CA PRO A 43 -31.40 28.86 31.27
C PRO A 43 -31.08 27.55 30.52
N PHE A 44 -29.99 26.88 30.89
CA PHE A 44 -29.64 25.53 30.44
C PHE A 44 -30.46 24.40 31.08
N ALA A 45 -31.08 24.63 32.24
CA ALA A 45 -31.88 23.61 32.94
C ALA A 45 -33.29 23.47 32.34
N ASP A 46 -33.78 24.52 31.68
CA ASP A 46 -35.10 24.58 31.05
C ASP A 46 -35.09 24.16 29.56
N LEU A 47 -33.93 23.74 29.03
CA LEU A 47 -33.82 23.23 27.66
C LEU A 47 -34.52 21.86 27.54
N PRO A 48 -35.30 21.62 26.47
CA PRO A 48 -35.75 20.26 26.13
C PRO A 48 -34.57 19.34 25.82
N PRO A 49 -34.67 18.04 26.17
CA PRO A 49 -33.55 17.12 26.01
C PRO A 49 -33.11 16.90 24.57
N GLU A 50 -34.03 17.04 23.62
CA GLU A 50 -33.75 16.98 22.18
C GLU A 50 -32.80 18.11 21.75
N LEU A 51 -32.83 19.28 22.39
CA LEU A 51 -31.90 20.37 22.10
C LEU A 51 -30.50 20.12 22.68
N VAL A 52 -30.41 19.45 23.84
CA VAL A 52 -29.11 19.10 24.44
C VAL A 52 -28.44 17.97 23.66
N ASP A 53 -29.20 16.95 23.23
CA ASP A 53 -28.70 15.91 22.34
C ASP A 53 -28.26 16.51 20.99
N ALA A 54 -29.05 17.44 20.40
CA ALA A 54 -28.64 18.17 19.19
C ALA A 54 -27.39 19.04 19.37
N ILE A 55 -27.18 19.65 20.55
CA ILE A 55 -25.92 20.34 20.88
C ILE A 55 -24.75 19.32 20.94
N LEU A 56 -24.98 18.14 21.50
CA LEU A 56 -23.97 17.07 21.58
C LEU A 56 -23.65 16.44 20.20
N ASP A 57 -24.56 16.49 19.23
CA ASP A 57 -24.33 16.13 17.81
C ASP A 57 -23.45 17.13 17.04
N HIS A 58 -23.12 18.27 17.67
CA HIS A 58 -22.14 19.25 17.19
C HIS A 58 -20.81 19.23 17.98
N VAL A 59 -20.70 18.40 19.02
CA VAL A 59 -19.43 18.22 19.76
C VAL A 59 -18.58 17.16 19.05
N PRO A 60 -17.30 17.44 18.74
CA PRO A 60 -16.41 16.48 18.07
C PRO A 60 -16.38 15.12 18.78
N PRO A 61 -16.28 13.98 18.06
CA PRO A 61 -16.42 12.65 18.65
C PRO A 61 -15.40 12.33 19.76
N GLU A 62 -14.21 12.94 19.71
CA GLU A 62 -13.19 12.84 20.76
C GLU A 62 -13.60 13.50 22.10
N GLU A 63 -14.45 14.51 22.05
CA GLU A 63 -14.90 15.27 23.21
C GLU A 63 -16.35 14.93 23.61
N GLN A 64 -17.14 14.31 22.73
CA GLN A 64 -18.57 14.06 22.92
C GLN A 64 -18.86 13.29 24.23
N GLN A 65 -18.15 12.19 24.50
CA GLN A 65 -18.32 11.44 25.75
C GLN A 65 -18.01 12.30 26.99
N ARG A 66 -16.96 13.13 26.93
CA ARG A 66 -16.55 14.00 28.03
C ARG A 66 -17.55 15.13 28.25
N ALA A 67 -18.09 15.70 27.18
CA ALA A 67 -19.13 16.73 27.21
C ALA A 67 -20.43 16.17 27.79
N ALA A 68 -20.92 15.02 27.30
CA ALA A 68 -22.12 14.35 27.80
C ALA A 68 -22.00 13.98 29.30
N LEU A 69 -20.83 13.50 29.74
CA LEU A 69 -20.55 13.25 31.16
C LEU A 69 -20.47 14.53 32.00
N ALA A 70 -19.97 15.65 31.45
CA ALA A 70 -19.96 16.93 32.13
C ALA A 70 -21.38 17.48 32.29
N ILE A 71 -22.20 17.44 31.24
CA ILE A 71 -23.61 17.85 31.26
C ILE A 71 -24.38 17.04 32.30
N ARG A 72 -24.26 15.69 32.32
CA ARG A 72 -24.89 14.85 33.36
C ARG A 72 -24.46 15.17 34.80
N ARG A 73 -23.30 15.77 35.02
CA ARG A 73 -22.85 16.21 36.37
C ARG A 73 -23.42 17.57 36.77
N VAL A 74 -23.56 18.48 35.81
CA VAL A 74 -24.10 19.83 36.03
C VAL A 74 -25.64 19.81 36.10
N LEU A 75 -26.27 18.98 35.26
CA LEU A 75 -27.73 18.83 35.14
C LEU A 75 -28.14 17.37 35.45
N PRO A 76 -28.06 16.90 36.71
CA PRO A 76 -28.26 15.49 37.07
C PRO A 76 -29.69 14.97 36.84
N HIS A 77 -30.68 15.86 36.72
CA HIS A 77 -32.08 15.52 36.44
C HIS A 77 -32.43 15.59 34.95
N HIS A 78 -31.55 16.15 34.14
CA HIS A 78 -31.79 16.32 32.71
C HIS A 78 -31.38 15.04 31.98
N PRO A 79 -32.30 14.37 31.24
CA PRO A 79 -31.94 13.17 30.49
C PRO A 79 -31.00 13.57 29.35
N VAL A 80 -29.82 12.96 29.32
CA VAL A 80 -28.88 13.02 28.18
C VAL A 80 -28.90 11.64 27.55
N SER A 81 -29.07 11.56 26.23
CA SER A 81 -29.13 10.28 25.53
C SER A 81 -27.88 9.44 25.80
N ASN A 82 -28.09 8.13 26.00
CA ASN A 82 -26.99 7.20 26.17
C ASN A 82 -26.12 7.10 24.90
N ALA A 83 -26.64 7.46 23.72
CA ALA A 83 -25.87 7.46 22.47
C ALA A 83 -24.57 8.27 22.60
N HIS A 84 -24.64 9.53 23.07
CA HIS A 84 -23.48 10.42 23.22
C HIS A 84 -22.45 9.94 24.28
N LEU A 85 -22.82 8.97 25.13
CA LEU A 85 -21.92 8.39 26.14
C LEU A 85 -21.20 7.14 25.65
N TRP A 86 -21.76 6.43 24.66
CA TRP A 86 -21.29 5.11 24.22
C TRP A 86 -20.86 5.06 22.75
N ASN A 87 -21.40 5.89 21.86
CA ASN A 87 -21.08 5.88 20.42
C ASN A 87 -19.57 5.97 20.16
N HIS A 88 -18.88 6.84 20.91
CA HIS A 88 -17.44 7.06 20.82
C HIS A 88 -16.80 6.90 22.20
N LEU A 89 -16.16 5.75 22.43
CA LEU A 89 -15.43 5.47 23.67
C LEU A 89 -13.95 5.85 23.52
N VAL A 90 -13.45 6.71 24.41
CA VAL A 90 -12.04 7.14 24.40
C VAL A 90 -11.36 6.84 25.74
N ALA A 91 -10.35 5.97 25.70
CA ALA A 91 -9.49 5.65 26.83
C ALA A 91 -8.20 6.49 26.77
N HIS A 92 -8.24 7.68 27.38
CA HIS A 92 -7.10 8.59 27.47
C HIS A 92 -6.01 8.09 28.44
N HIS A 93 -6.38 7.33 29.49
CA HIS A 93 -5.48 6.87 30.54
C HIS A 93 -5.55 5.34 30.74
N PRO A 94 -4.44 4.65 31.06
CA PRO A 94 -4.41 3.19 31.29
C PRO A 94 -5.44 2.72 32.32
N ARG A 95 -5.60 3.51 33.40
CA ARG A 95 -6.47 3.20 34.54
C ARG A 95 -7.96 3.17 34.19
N GLN A 96 -8.37 3.67 33.01
CA GLN A 96 -9.76 3.67 32.56
C GLN A 96 -10.20 2.32 31.97
N LEU A 97 -9.27 1.49 31.48
CA LEU A 97 -9.60 0.23 30.79
C LEU A 97 -10.33 -0.78 31.70
N VAL A 98 -9.86 -0.97 32.93
CA VAL A 98 -10.45 -1.94 33.87
C VAL A 98 -11.87 -1.54 34.32
N PRO A 99 -12.15 -0.29 34.79
CA PRO A 99 -13.52 0.15 35.07
C PRO A 99 -14.43 0.09 33.84
N LEU A 100 -13.93 0.46 32.66
CA LEU A 100 -14.70 0.43 31.41
C LEU A 100 -15.07 -1.00 31.00
N TYR A 101 -14.13 -1.96 31.12
CA TYR A 101 -14.40 -3.38 30.92
C TYR A 101 -15.50 -3.90 31.85
N PHE A 102 -15.40 -3.61 33.16
CA PHE A 102 -16.44 -4.05 34.10
C PHE A 102 -17.79 -3.42 33.79
N LYS A 103 -17.83 -2.15 33.37
CA LYS A 103 -19.07 -1.48 33.02
C LYS A 103 -19.69 -2.02 31.73
N LEU A 104 -18.90 -2.24 30.67
CA LEU A 104 -19.37 -2.88 29.44
C LEU A 104 -19.85 -4.31 29.67
N LYS A 105 -19.20 -5.06 30.58
CA LYS A 105 -19.64 -6.40 31.01
C LYS A 105 -20.93 -6.40 31.83
N GLU A 106 -21.27 -5.30 32.50
CA GLU A 106 -22.56 -5.11 33.16
C GLU A 106 -23.65 -4.77 32.13
N GLU A 107 -23.36 -3.84 31.23
CA GLU A 107 -24.28 -3.41 30.17
C GLU A 107 -24.60 -4.54 29.18
N GLY A 108 -23.60 -5.29 28.74
CA GLY A 108 -23.73 -6.43 27.81
C GLY A 108 -24.47 -7.65 28.37
N LYS A 109 -24.81 -7.65 29.67
CA LYS A 109 -25.69 -8.64 30.31
C LYS A 109 -27.17 -8.24 30.29
N ARG A 110 -27.49 -7.00 29.90
CA ARG A 110 -28.88 -6.54 29.78
C ARG A 110 -29.49 -7.09 28.49
N GLU A 111 -30.80 -7.26 28.49
CA GLU A 111 -31.53 -7.68 27.29
C GLU A 111 -31.25 -6.70 26.13
N GLY A 112 -31.00 -7.25 24.93
CA GLY A 112 -30.56 -6.46 23.77
C GLY A 112 -29.09 -5.99 23.81
N GLY A 113 -28.27 -6.43 24.77
CA GLY A 113 -26.86 -6.04 24.91
C GLY A 113 -26.63 -4.68 25.57
N GLY A 114 -27.71 -3.99 25.98
CA GLY A 114 -27.64 -2.70 26.65
C GLY A 114 -26.79 -1.68 25.88
N ALA A 115 -25.89 -0.99 26.59
CA ALA A 115 -25.06 0.03 25.98
C ALA A 115 -24.02 -0.46 24.94
N THR A 116 -23.68 -1.75 24.89
CA THR A 116 -22.50 -2.19 24.12
C THR A 116 -22.71 -2.22 22.61
N THR A 117 -23.96 -2.37 22.16
CA THR A 117 -24.39 -2.32 20.75
C THR A 117 -24.44 -0.90 20.18
N HIS A 118 -24.41 0.12 21.04
CA HIS A 118 -24.28 1.52 20.61
C HIS A 118 -22.84 1.91 20.27
N VAL A 119 -21.83 1.18 20.75
CA VAL A 119 -20.43 1.55 20.58
C VAL A 119 -19.98 1.37 19.12
N ARG A 120 -19.83 2.48 18.39
CA ARG A 120 -19.36 2.49 16.99
C ARG A 120 -17.86 2.72 16.88
N THR A 121 -17.29 3.52 17.79
CA THR A 121 -15.87 3.87 17.80
C THR A 121 -15.25 3.56 19.15
N PHE A 122 -14.06 2.95 19.14
CA PHE A 122 -13.22 2.78 20.31
C PHE A 122 -11.81 3.29 20.00
N ALA A 123 -11.32 4.22 20.83
CA ALA A 123 -9.99 4.77 20.75
C ALA A 123 -9.23 4.60 22.07
N GLN A 124 -8.09 3.90 22.04
CA GLN A 124 -7.11 3.94 23.12
C GLN A 124 -6.01 4.95 22.76
N GLU A 125 -6.02 6.10 23.43
CA GLU A 125 -4.96 7.10 23.28
C GLU A 125 -3.80 6.86 24.26
N ALA A 126 -4.07 6.16 25.36
CA ALA A 126 -3.06 5.76 26.31
C ALA A 126 -2.01 4.83 25.66
N TRP A 127 -0.75 5.27 25.63
CA TRP A 127 0.38 4.44 25.18
C TRP A 127 0.68 3.26 26.11
N ARG A 128 0.23 3.33 27.38
CA ARG A 128 0.34 2.27 28.37
C ARG A 128 -1.06 1.74 28.66
N GLY A 129 -1.19 0.45 28.94
CA GLY A 129 -2.46 -0.20 29.28
C GLY A 129 -2.27 -1.68 29.59
N ASP A 130 -3.29 -2.31 30.16
CA ASP A 130 -3.36 -3.77 30.20
C ASP A 130 -4.00 -4.25 28.90
N ALA A 131 -3.22 -4.97 28.08
CA ALA A 131 -3.63 -5.40 26.75
C ALA A 131 -4.59 -6.59 26.80
N ASP A 132 -4.53 -7.44 27.84
CA ASP A 132 -5.49 -8.52 28.05
C ASP A 132 -6.85 -7.94 28.47
N VAL A 133 -6.85 -6.90 29.31
CA VAL A 133 -8.07 -6.14 29.63
C VAL A 133 -8.63 -5.46 28.39
N LEU A 134 -7.80 -4.86 27.53
CA LEU A 134 -8.24 -4.33 26.24
C LEU A 134 -8.89 -5.41 25.37
N ASN A 135 -8.24 -6.56 25.18
CA ASN A 135 -8.77 -7.66 24.37
C ASN A 135 -10.11 -8.15 24.92
N ASN A 136 -10.22 -8.30 26.24
CA ASN A 136 -11.46 -8.66 26.91
C ASN A 136 -12.54 -7.57 26.81
N LEU A 137 -12.18 -6.29 26.78
CA LEU A 137 -13.09 -5.17 26.55
C LEU A 137 -13.64 -5.19 25.12
N LEU A 138 -12.77 -5.31 24.11
CA LEU A 138 -13.14 -5.32 22.70
C LEU A 138 -14.00 -6.54 22.31
N ARG A 139 -14.01 -7.62 23.10
CA ARG A 139 -14.95 -8.76 22.95
C ARG A 139 -16.41 -8.38 23.28
N TRP A 140 -16.65 -7.33 24.07
CA TRP A 140 -18.00 -6.83 24.36
C TRP A 140 -18.55 -5.86 23.31
N LEU A 141 -17.75 -5.49 22.30
CA LEU A 141 -18.10 -4.49 21.27
C LEU A 141 -18.33 -5.19 19.91
N PRO A 142 -19.50 -5.80 19.66
CA PRO A 142 -19.76 -6.56 18.44
C PRO A 142 -19.83 -5.66 17.20
N ASP A 143 -20.47 -4.49 17.32
CA ASP A 143 -20.77 -3.60 16.20
C ASP A 143 -19.74 -2.47 16.01
N LEU A 144 -18.50 -2.73 16.43
CA LEU A 144 -17.40 -1.77 16.36
C LEU A 144 -17.00 -1.51 14.89
N ARG A 145 -17.10 -0.26 14.45
CA ARG A 145 -16.76 0.18 13.08
C ARG A 145 -15.38 0.82 12.99
N THR A 146 -14.99 1.58 14.01
CA THR A 146 -13.70 2.30 14.05
C THR A 146 -12.90 1.89 15.28
N LEU A 147 -11.71 1.33 15.05
CA LEU A 147 -10.76 0.94 16.09
C LEU A 147 -9.47 1.76 15.96
N MET A 148 -9.07 2.47 17.02
CA MET A 148 -7.84 3.26 17.06
C MET A 148 -6.99 2.88 18.27
N LEU A 149 -5.77 2.41 18.05
CA LEU A 149 -4.91 1.89 19.11
C LEU A 149 -3.52 2.55 19.12
N ASN A 150 -3.15 3.15 20.25
CA ASN A 150 -1.78 3.52 20.57
C ASN A 150 -1.08 2.34 21.28
N ILE A 151 -0.19 1.68 20.54
CA ILE A 151 0.54 0.47 20.91
C ILE A 151 1.92 0.87 21.42
N GLY A 152 2.06 0.94 22.74
CA GLY A 152 3.34 1.16 23.41
C GLY A 152 4.07 -0.12 23.79
N THR A 153 5.05 0.04 24.67
CA THR A 153 6.06 -0.96 25.07
C THR A 153 5.52 -2.13 25.91
N ASN A 154 4.31 -1.99 26.45
CA ASN A 154 3.54 -3.01 27.19
C ASN A 154 2.81 -4.01 26.29
N PHE A 155 2.72 -3.77 24.98
CA PHE A 155 2.16 -4.73 24.03
C PHE A 155 3.23 -5.69 23.53
N VAL A 156 2.92 -6.99 23.55
CA VAL A 156 3.67 -8.01 22.81
C VAL A 156 2.86 -8.43 21.57
N PRO A 157 3.50 -9.01 20.53
CA PRO A 157 2.81 -9.40 19.29
C PRO A 157 1.59 -10.29 19.50
N GLU A 158 1.67 -11.21 20.47
CA GLU A 158 0.62 -12.14 20.86
C GLU A 158 -0.68 -11.42 21.26
N HIS A 159 -0.60 -10.24 21.89
CA HIS A 159 -1.79 -9.49 22.28
C HIS A 159 -2.56 -8.96 21.05
N LEU A 160 -1.88 -8.56 19.97
CA LEU A 160 -2.55 -8.13 18.74
C LEU A 160 -3.01 -9.34 17.91
N GLN A 161 -2.29 -10.44 17.95
CA GLN A 161 -2.72 -11.71 17.37
C GLN A 161 -4.06 -12.17 17.99
N ASP A 162 -4.17 -12.18 19.33
CA ASP A 162 -5.40 -12.49 20.04
C ASP A 162 -6.54 -11.49 19.74
N LEU A 163 -6.21 -10.21 19.52
CA LEU A 163 -7.16 -9.17 19.12
C LEU A 163 -7.74 -9.43 17.72
N PHE A 164 -6.90 -9.91 16.78
CA PHE A 164 -7.27 -10.23 15.41
C PHE A 164 -7.73 -11.68 15.18
N GLN A 165 -7.65 -12.56 16.18
CA GLN A 165 -8.08 -13.96 16.02
C GLN A 165 -9.56 -14.11 15.64
N SER A 166 -10.40 -13.13 16.00
CA SER A 166 -11.83 -13.10 15.64
C SER A 166 -12.12 -11.99 14.62
N PRO A 167 -12.52 -12.32 13.38
CA PRO A 167 -12.93 -11.33 12.39
C PRO A 167 -14.06 -10.42 12.86
N ARG A 168 -13.99 -9.14 12.50
CA ARG A 168 -15.00 -8.12 12.83
C ARG A 168 -15.70 -7.67 11.55
N PRO A 169 -16.82 -8.31 11.15
CA PRO A 169 -17.44 -8.08 9.83
C PRO A 169 -18.04 -6.68 9.66
N GLY A 170 -18.22 -5.92 10.76
CA GLY A 170 -18.64 -4.52 10.74
C GLY A 170 -17.51 -3.50 10.80
N ILE A 171 -16.23 -3.91 10.87
CA ILE A 171 -15.13 -2.94 10.94
C ILE A 171 -15.03 -2.18 9.60
N GLU A 172 -14.96 -0.85 9.67
CA GLU A 172 -14.73 0.02 8.51
C GLU A 172 -13.30 0.55 8.48
N ARG A 173 -12.78 0.89 9.67
CA ARG A 173 -11.52 1.61 9.86
C ARG A 173 -10.72 1.06 11.05
N MET A 174 -9.44 0.81 10.81
CA MET A 174 -8.49 0.36 11.82
C MET A 174 -7.21 1.19 11.77
N GLU A 175 -6.83 1.75 12.92
CA GLU A 175 -5.60 2.52 13.10
C GLU A 175 -4.76 1.93 14.22
N MET A 176 -3.47 1.72 13.93
CA MET A 176 -2.47 1.26 14.89
C MET A 176 -1.27 2.21 14.82
N ARG A 177 -1.07 3.01 15.87
CA ARG A 177 0.16 3.79 16.07
C ARG A 177 1.08 3.00 17.01
N PHE A 178 2.30 2.74 16.59
CA PHE A 178 3.30 1.98 17.33
C PHE A 178 4.37 2.93 17.86
N ARG A 179 4.64 2.87 19.17
CA ARG A 179 5.77 3.52 19.82
C ARG A 179 6.67 2.46 20.44
N PRO A 180 7.55 1.84 19.64
CA PRO A 180 8.42 0.76 20.13
C PRO A 180 9.61 1.27 20.94
N TYR A 181 9.83 2.60 21.01
CA TYR A 181 10.91 3.18 21.80
C TYR A 181 10.60 3.12 23.29
N VAL A 182 11.46 2.39 24.00
CA VAL A 182 11.49 2.38 25.45
C VAL A 182 12.20 3.64 25.97
N GLU A 183 11.57 4.37 26.90
CA GLU A 183 12.22 5.42 27.69
C GLU A 183 13.42 4.87 28.49
N GLN A 184 13.34 3.60 28.91
CA GLN A 184 14.40 2.86 29.59
C GLN A 184 14.66 1.54 28.85
N ALA A 185 15.88 1.33 28.36
CA ALA A 185 16.23 0.18 27.53
C ALA A 185 15.99 -1.17 28.26
N SER A 186 14.83 -1.79 28.02
CA SER A 186 14.53 -3.12 28.54
C SER A 186 15.17 -4.18 27.63
N TYR A 187 16.05 -4.99 28.21
CA TYR A 187 16.75 -6.05 27.46
C TYR A 187 15.80 -7.15 26.94
N TYR A 188 14.66 -7.32 27.62
CA TYR A 188 13.64 -8.33 27.32
C TYR A 188 12.92 -8.11 25.98
N GLN A 189 12.53 -6.88 25.66
CA GLN A 189 11.89 -6.55 24.36
C GLN A 189 12.83 -6.80 23.18
N PHE A 190 14.13 -6.53 23.37
CA PHE A 190 15.14 -6.80 22.35
C PHE A 190 15.37 -8.30 22.14
N LEU A 191 15.40 -9.10 23.22
CA LEU A 191 15.62 -10.55 23.13
C LEU A 191 14.41 -11.33 22.59
N LYS A 192 13.18 -10.96 22.98
CA LYS A 192 11.98 -11.67 22.49
C LYS A 192 11.59 -11.29 21.06
N GLY A 193 12.08 -10.16 20.55
CA GLY A 193 11.72 -9.66 19.22
C GLY A 193 10.25 -9.24 19.18
N SER A 194 9.94 -8.04 19.68
CA SER A 194 8.60 -7.45 19.63
C SER A 194 8.20 -7.02 18.20
N TYR A 195 8.08 -8.00 17.31
CA TYR A 195 7.76 -7.83 15.91
C TYR A 195 6.31 -8.26 15.64
N PHE A 196 5.51 -7.36 15.08
CA PHE A 196 4.07 -7.53 14.93
C PHE A 196 3.66 -8.18 13.60
N ASP A 197 4.59 -8.87 12.92
CA ASP A 197 4.34 -9.56 11.64
C ASP A 197 3.26 -10.64 11.79
N THR A 198 3.24 -11.39 12.92
CA THR A 198 2.24 -12.43 13.20
C THR A 198 0.82 -11.87 13.34
N ALA A 199 0.67 -10.67 13.87
CA ALA A 199 -0.62 -9.99 13.95
C ALA A 199 -1.16 -9.62 12.56
N ILE A 200 -0.29 -9.22 11.63
CA ILE A 200 -0.67 -8.95 10.23
C ILE A 200 -1.01 -10.25 9.49
N GLU A 201 -0.28 -11.35 9.71
CA GLU A 201 -0.68 -12.66 9.18
C GLU A 201 -2.01 -13.17 9.78
N THR A 202 -2.29 -12.89 11.05
CA THR A 202 -3.60 -13.24 11.66
C THR A 202 -4.73 -12.40 11.06
N LEU A 203 -4.50 -11.10 10.83
CA LEU A 203 -5.46 -10.23 10.14
C LEU A 203 -5.69 -10.68 8.69
N ARG A 204 -4.67 -11.20 8.01
CA ARG A 204 -4.73 -11.74 6.64
C ARG A 204 -5.64 -12.97 6.51
N GLU A 205 -5.83 -13.74 7.58
CA GLU A 205 -6.72 -14.92 7.61
C GLU A 205 -8.21 -14.55 7.64
N TRP A 206 -8.55 -13.26 7.76
CA TRP A 206 -9.94 -12.81 7.76
C TRP A 206 -10.62 -13.05 6.39
N PRO A 207 -11.93 -13.37 6.39
CA PRO A 207 -12.71 -13.46 5.18
C PRO A 207 -12.82 -12.10 4.48
N GLU A 208 -13.27 -12.12 3.22
CA GLU A 208 -13.60 -10.89 2.49
C GLU A 208 -14.58 -10.03 3.30
N THR A 209 -14.15 -8.83 3.67
CA THR A 209 -14.88 -7.93 4.59
C THR A 209 -15.13 -6.59 3.88
N PRO A 210 -16.26 -6.43 3.15
CA PRO A 210 -16.48 -5.27 2.29
C PRO A 210 -16.54 -3.92 3.00
N SER A 211 -16.89 -3.89 4.29
CA SER A 211 -16.85 -2.68 5.10
C SER A 211 -15.42 -2.17 5.32
N PHE A 212 -14.44 -3.08 5.43
CA PHE A 212 -13.09 -2.75 5.87
C PHE A 212 -12.31 -2.06 4.76
N THR A 213 -12.34 -0.72 4.83
CA THR A 213 -11.93 0.16 3.73
C THR A 213 -10.71 1.01 4.08
N HIS A 214 -10.34 1.10 5.36
CA HIS A 214 -9.27 1.96 5.88
C HIS A 214 -8.36 1.19 6.86
N LEU A 215 -7.07 1.07 6.52
CA LEU A 215 -6.04 0.55 7.42
C LEU A 215 -4.86 1.52 7.55
N SER A 216 -4.50 1.88 8.77
CA SER A 216 -3.36 2.73 9.12
C SER A 216 -2.41 1.99 10.08
N LEU A 217 -1.16 1.84 9.66
CA LEU A 217 -0.05 1.25 10.41
C LEU A 217 1.07 2.29 10.51
N VAL A 218 1.23 2.94 11.66
CA VAL A 218 2.16 4.06 11.82
C VAL A 218 3.16 3.77 12.92
N GLN A 219 4.44 3.58 12.58
CA GLN A 219 5.52 3.63 13.55
C GLN A 219 5.93 5.09 13.77
N ASP A 220 5.74 5.59 15.00
CA ASP A 220 6.21 6.93 15.40
C ASP A 220 7.72 7.08 15.13
N LEU A 221 8.18 8.31 14.90
CA LEU A 221 9.63 8.61 14.88
C LEU A 221 10.17 8.70 16.31
N PRO A 222 11.45 8.36 16.55
CA PRO A 222 12.04 8.52 17.88
C PRO A 222 12.15 10.02 18.23
N PRO A 223 11.99 10.41 19.51
CA PRO A 223 12.11 11.80 19.95
C PRO A 223 13.42 12.45 19.49
N ARG A 224 13.33 13.44 18.60
CA ARG A 224 14.50 14.19 18.09
C ARG A 224 14.88 15.30 19.08
N GLY A 225 15.53 14.95 20.19
CA GLY A 225 16.13 15.97 21.05
C GLY A 225 16.18 15.69 22.55
N THR A 226 15.70 14.55 23.04
CA THR A 226 16.13 14.09 24.37
C THR A 226 17.59 13.72 24.27
N GLU A 227 18.49 14.53 24.84
CA GLU A 227 19.83 14.05 25.17
C GLU A 227 19.65 12.73 25.95
N PRO A 228 20.41 11.66 25.62
CA PRO A 228 20.26 10.39 26.32
C PRO A 228 20.44 10.69 27.81
N PRO A 229 19.47 10.35 28.68
CA PRO A 229 19.39 10.88 30.03
C PRO A 229 20.75 10.69 30.70
N THR A 230 21.47 11.80 30.85
CA THR A 230 22.81 11.78 31.38
C THR A 230 22.67 11.22 32.78
N ARG A 231 23.36 10.10 33.02
CA ARG A 231 23.16 9.27 34.20
C ARG A 231 23.64 10.04 35.41
N ASN A 232 22.79 10.91 35.94
CA ASN A 232 22.95 11.55 37.24
C ASN A 232 22.94 10.41 38.25
N THR A 233 24.12 9.97 38.65
CA THR A 233 24.36 8.97 39.68
C THR A 233 24.13 9.58 41.07
N SER A 234 22.97 10.21 41.25
CA SER A 234 22.34 10.38 42.55
C SER A 234 21.51 9.14 42.79
N GLU A 235 21.97 8.28 43.68
CA GLU A 235 21.25 7.07 44.11
C GLU A 235 19.96 7.48 44.82
N VAL A 236 18.86 7.55 44.07
CA VAL A 236 17.52 7.64 44.65
C VAL A 236 17.06 6.22 44.94
N SER A 237 17.10 5.86 46.22
CA SER A 237 16.69 4.56 46.75
C SER A 237 15.19 4.31 46.53
N LEU A 238 14.87 3.46 45.54
CA LEU A 238 13.52 2.98 45.23
C LEU A 238 13.02 1.96 46.28
N ILE A 239 12.86 2.39 47.53
CA ILE A 239 12.36 1.53 48.63
C ILE A 239 11.12 2.11 49.34
N ASP A 240 10.93 3.44 49.41
CA ASP A 240 9.92 4.02 50.33
C ASP A 240 8.51 4.27 49.74
N ASP A 241 8.29 4.15 48.43
CA ASP A 241 7.02 4.53 47.77
C ASP A 241 5.94 3.41 47.69
N ILE A 242 6.10 2.30 48.42
CA ILE A 242 5.13 1.18 48.40
C ILE A 242 4.17 1.17 49.61
N GLU A 243 4.51 1.77 50.75
CA GLU A 243 3.68 1.68 51.97
C GLU A 243 2.63 2.82 52.13
N THR A 244 2.74 3.92 51.40
CA THR A 244 1.87 5.11 51.58
C THR A 244 0.52 5.07 50.86
N LEU A 245 0.19 3.99 50.12
CA LEU A 245 -1.10 3.82 49.43
C LEU A 245 -2.11 2.90 50.16
N SER A 246 -1.80 2.40 51.37
CA SER A 246 -2.62 1.38 52.05
C SER A 246 -3.72 1.92 53.01
N LEU A 247 -3.86 3.23 53.21
CA LEU A 247 -4.85 3.80 54.15
C LEU A 247 -5.57 5.02 53.55
N GLY A 248 -6.82 4.86 53.12
CA GLY A 248 -7.61 6.02 52.64
C GLY A 248 -8.97 5.78 51.98
N TRP A 249 -9.45 4.54 51.81
CA TRP A 249 -10.77 4.28 51.19
C TRP A 249 -11.75 3.62 52.16
N GLN A 250 -12.23 4.38 53.16
CA GLN A 250 -13.41 3.97 53.94
C GLN A 250 -14.68 4.21 53.14
N SER A 251 -15.32 3.12 52.71
CA SER A 251 -16.60 3.13 52.02
C SER A 251 -17.74 3.65 52.91
N ARG A 252 -18.38 4.76 52.49
CA ARG A 252 -19.72 5.13 52.96
C ARG A 252 -20.77 4.78 51.91
N PHE A 253 -21.36 3.60 52.03
CA PHE A 253 -22.68 3.30 51.46
C PHE A 253 -23.52 2.57 52.54
N PRO A 254 -24.76 3.01 52.82
CA PRO A 254 -25.58 2.40 53.85
C PRO A 254 -26.34 1.17 53.32
N SER A 255 -25.93 -0.03 53.73
CA SER A 255 -26.71 -1.24 53.51
C SER A 255 -27.89 -1.32 54.49
N ARG A 256 -29.10 -1.02 54.03
CA ARG A 256 -30.36 -1.41 54.70
C ARG A 256 -31.05 -2.53 53.93
N LEU A 257 -30.98 -3.75 54.44
CA LEU A 257 -31.94 -4.82 54.15
C LEU A 257 -32.34 -5.47 55.48
N PRO A 258 -33.64 -5.62 55.79
CA PRO A 258 -34.09 -6.30 57.00
C PRO A 258 -34.15 -7.82 56.81
N SER A 259 -33.80 -8.55 57.86
CA SER A 259 -33.87 -10.01 57.91
C SER A 259 -35.09 -10.49 58.71
N ARG A 260 -35.90 -11.36 58.10
CA ARG A 260 -36.93 -12.25 58.68
C ARG A 260 -37.50 -13.08 57.51
N LEU A 261 -37.89 -14.35 57.59
CA LEU A 261 -37.64 -15.51 58.46
C LEU A 261 -38.58 -16.61 57.90
N ALA A 262 -38.15 -17.88 57.94
CA ALA A 262 -38.97 -19.11 57.93
C ALA A 262 -39.68 -19.60 56.62
N SER A 263 -39.18 -20.76 56.16
CA SER A 263 -39.93 -22.02 55.96
C SER A 263 -41.04 -22.15 54.91
N ALA A 264 -40.79 -22.99 53.90
CA ALA A 264 -41.65 -24.14 53.57
C ALA A 264 -40.87 -25.24 52.81
N VAL A 265 -41.30 -26.50 52.95
CA VAL A 265 -40.74 -27.70 52.32
C VAL A 265 -41.37 -27.96 50.93
N GLY A 266 -40.64 -28.56 50.00
CA GLY A 266 -41.16 -28.97 48.70
C GLY A 266 -40.23 -29.92 47.92
N THR A 267 -40.33 -31.23 48.18
CA THR A 267 -39.61 -32.29 47.45
C THR A 267 -40.20 -32.58 46.07
N ALA A 268 -39.36 -32.63 45.02
CA ALA A 268 -39.54 -33.51 43.86
C ALA A 268 -38.26 -33.61 43.00
N ALA A 269 -37.77 -34.84 42.76
CA ALA A 269 -37.02 -35.22 41.56
C ALA A 269 -37.98 -35.98 40.62
N PRO A 270 -37.70 -36.18 39.31
CA PRO A 270 -36.83 -37.31 38.92
C PRO A 270 -36.09 -37.17 37.56
N SER A 271 -35.30 -38.21 37.24
CA SER A 271 -34.79 -38.67 35.91
C SER A 271 -33.90 -37.71 35.09
N ALA A 272 -32.67 -38.02 34.66
CA ALA A 272 -32.01 -39.27 34.25
C ALA A 272 -32.43 -39.83 32.87
N ALA A 273 -31.67 -39.42 31.84
CA ALA A 273 -31.35 -40.09 30.57
C ALA A 273 -30.19 -39.29 29.91
N GLY A 274 -29.23 -39.84 29.16
CA GLY A 274 -28.98 -41.25 28.86
C GLY A 274 -28.47 -41.52 27.44
N SER A 275 -27.25 -41.09 27.08
CA SER A 275 -26.51 -41.57 25.89
C SER A 275 -25.00 -41.23 26.02
N THR A 276 -24.10 -42.18 26.29
CA THR A 276 -23.37 -43.00 25.28
C THR A 276 -22.72 -42.14 24.20
N ILE A 277 -21.44 -41.75 24.37
CA ILE A 277 -20.25 -42.52 23.95
C ILE A 277 -20.21 -42.72 22.43
N ASP A 278 -19.31 -41.98 21.78
CA ASP A 278 -18.42 -42.56 20.77
C ASP A 278 -17.01 -41.97 20.95
N SER A 279 -15.98 -42.74 20.66
CA SER A 279 -14.58 -42.40 20.96
C SER A 279 -13.61 -43.31 20.19
N THR A 280 -12.77 -42.74 19.32
CA THR A 280 -11.41 -43.18 18.91
C THR A 280 -10.97 -42.42 17.64
N PRO A 281 -9.67 -42.42 17.29
CA PRO A 281 -8.54 -42.19 18.18
C PRO A 281 -7.53 -41.16 17.61
N ALA A 282 -6.49 -40.87 18.40
CA ALA A 282 -5.42 -39.94 18.06
C ALA A 282 -4.52 -40.37 16.88
N SER A 283 -3.94 -39.38 16.18
CA SER A 283 -2.65 -39.52 15.50
C SER A 283 -1.62 -38.61 16.17
N ALA A 284 -0.63 -39.20 16.83
CA ALA A 284 0.52 -38.46 17.35
C ALA A 284 1.60 -38.34 16.27
N HIS A 285 2.18 -37.15 16.10
CA HIS A 285 3.53 -37.02 15.55
C HIS A 285 4.31 -35.96 16.33
N ALA A 286 5.43 -36.40 16.89
CA ALA A 286 6.31 -35.57 17.70
C ALA A 286 7.51 -35.06 16.89
N SER A 287 7.81 -33.78 17.09
CA SER A 287 9.17 -33.25 17.28
C SER A 287 10.28 -33.63 16.30
N ARG A 288 10.74 -32.66 15.50
CA ARG A 288 12.15 -32.24 15.56
C ARG A 288 12.40 -30.83 15.05
N ALA A 289 13.12 -30.04 15.84
CA ALA A 289 13.72 -28.78 15.42
C ALA A 289 15.23 -28.97 15.20
N THR A 290 15.77 -28.33 14.16
CA THR A 290 17.19 -27.96 14.07
C THR A 290 17.32 -26.74 13.17
N SER A 291 17.84 -25.65 13.73
CA SER A 291 18.21 -24.44 13.02
C SER A 291 19.61 -24.55 12.43
N THR A 292 19.89 -23.89 11.31
CA THR A 292 21.25 -23.45 10.99
C THR A 292 21.22 -22.22 10.08
N LEU A 293 22.08 -21.25 10.40
CA LEU A 293 22.26 -20.00 9.67
C LEU A 293 23.44 -20.14 8.69
N THR A 294 23.33 -19.56 7.50
CA THR A 294 24.48 -18.93 6.83
C THR A 294 24.02 -17.81 5.89
N SER A 295 24.55 -16.61 6.13
CA SER A 295 24.40 -15.46 5.24
C SER A 295 25.72 -15.25 4.48
N ALA A 296 25.66 -14.96 3.17
CA ALA A 296 26.78 -14.37 2.46
C ALA A 296 26.27 -13.45 1.34
N ALA A 297 26.71 -12.20 1.38
CA ALA A 297 26.50 -11.22 0.32
C ALA A 297 27.84 -10.56 0.00
N THR A 298 28.15 -10.36 -1.28
CA THR A 298 29.12 -9.34 -1.70
C THR A 298 28.79 -8.77 -3.07
N SER A 299 29.02 -7.46 -3.24
CA SER A 299 28.71 -6.69 -4.44
C SER A 299 29.66 -5.49 -4.55
N THR A 300 30.28 -5.23 -5.72
CA THR A 300 30.85 -3.93 -6.17
C THR A 300 31.25 -4.05 -7.65
N LEU A 301 30.76 -3.24 -8.61
CA LEU A 301 31.14 -1.83 -8.95
C LEU A 301 32.57 -1.74 -9.54
N THR A 302 32.92 -1.02 -10.64
CA THR A 302 32.40 0.15 -11.41
C THR A 302 32.75 -0.01 -12.94
N SER A 303 32.41 0.81 -13.96
CA SER A 303 31.48 1.95 -14.20
C SER A 303 31.33 2.27 -15.73
N ALA A 304 30.42 3.21 -16.05
CA ALA A 304 30.40 4.16 -17.19
C ALA A 304 29.80 3.81 -18.59
N ALA A 305 28.83 4.66 -18.96
CA ALA A 305 28.39 5.11 -20.30
C ALA A 305 27.42 4.28 -21.19
N ALA A 306 26.29 4.94 -21.47
CA ALA A 306 25.41 4.86 -22.66
C ALA A 306 24.48 3.64 -22.90
N SER A 307 23.18 3.94 -22.79
CA SER A 307 22.08 3.49 -23.69
C SER A 307 21.46 2.09 -23.57
N THR A 308 20.13 2.08 -23.71
CA THR A 308 19.19 0.95 -23.94
C THR A 308 18.95 -0.06 -22.81
N ALA A 309 17.67 -0.38 -22.60
CA ALA A 309 17.18 -1.21 -21.49
C ALA A 309 16.99 -2.68 -21.87
N SER A 310 17.33 -3.59 -20.94
CA SER A 310 16.76 -4.94 -20.84
C SER A 310 16.98 -5.52 -19.44
N SER A 311 16.00 -6.28 -18.94
CA SER A 311 15.94 -6.80 -17.56
C SER A 311 16.78 -8.08 -17.35
N PRO A 312 17.23 -8.38 -16.12
CA PRO A 312 17.74 -9.70 -15.76
C PRO A 312 16.59 -10.65 -15.39
N SER A 313 16.79 -11.94 -15.63
CA SER A 313 15.97 -13.03 -15.09
C SER A 313 16.87 -14.17 -14.62
N SER A 314 16.60 -14.67 -13.44
CA SER A 314 17.27 -15.81 -12.79
C SER A 314 16.44 -17.06 -12.93
N SER A 315 17.06 -18.22 -13.12
CA SER A 315 16.69 -19.46 -12.40
C SER A 315 17.73 -20.55 -12.65
N ASP A 316 17.99 -21.34 -11.62
CA ASP A 316 18.93 -22.45 -11.58
C ASP A 316 18.35 -23.74 -12.21
N THR A 317 19.21 -24.73 -12.43
CA THR A 317 18.83 -26.15 -12.30
C THR A 317 20.08 -26.97 -12.02
N GLU A 318 19.96 -27.90 -11.08
CA GLU A 318 21.07 -28.70 -10.55
C GLU A 318 21.41 -29.90 -11.47
N SER A 319 22.66 -30.37 -11.39
CA SER A 319 22.98 -31.76 -11.76
C SER A 319 24.19 -32.27 -10.99
N VAL A 320 24.05 -33.48 -10.44
CA VAL A 320 25.00 -34.20 -9.58
C VAL A 320 25.96 -35.06 -10.43
N SER A 321 27.25 -35.11 -10.08
CA SER A 321 28.09 -36.34 -10.09
C SER A 321 29.60 -36.08 -9.83
N ASP A 322 30.13 -36.80 -8.85
CA ASP A 322 31.39 -37.57 -8.84
C ASP A 322 32.78 -36.88 -8.83
N GLU A 323 33.36 -36.89 -7.61
CA GLU A 323 34.53 -37.71 -7.24
C GLU A 323 35.84 -37.63 -8.06
N SER A 324 36.88 -37.00 -7.48
CA SER A 324 38.29 -37.45 -7.59
C SER A 324 39.22 -36.78 -6.56
N THR A 325 40.31 -37.47 -6.23
CA THR A 325 41.25 -37.28 -5.11
C THR A 325 42.16 -36.04 -5.16
N PRO A 326 42.71 -35.59 -4.01
CA PRO A 326 43.59 -34.42 -3.92
C PRO A 326 45.07 -34.74 -4.14
N PRO A 327 45.89 -33.74 -4.54
CA PRO A 327 47.30 -33.69 -4.22
C PRO A 327 47.63 -32.55 -3.24
N THR A 328 48.54 -32.86 -2.32
CA THR A 328 49.16 -31.94 -1.36
C THR A 328 50.23 -31.06 -2.00
N SER A 329 50.23 -29.76 -1.71
CA SER A 329 51.46 -28.98 -1.52
C SER A 329 51.16 -27.66 -0.81
N VAL A 330 51.85 -27.42 0.30
CA VAL A 330 51.90 -26.13 0.99
C VAL A 330 52.91 -25.25 0.26
N ASP A 331 52.56 -23.99 0.01
CA ASP A 331 53.56 -22.93 -0.19
C ASP A 331 53.10 -21.67 0.58
N ASP A 332 53.87 -21.34 1.61
CA ASP A 332 53.74 -20.11 2.38
C ASP A 332 54.37 -18.93 1.65
N ASN A 333 53.92 -17.73 2.01
CA ASN A 333 54.33 -16.39 1.55
C ASN A 333 53.59 -15.83 0.32
N LEU A 334 52.69 -14.88 0.58
CA LEU A 334 52.90 -13.47 0.20
C LEU A 334 51.89 -12.58 0.94
N SER A 335 52.40 -11.61 1.70
CA SER A 335 51.58 -10.68 2.51
C SER A 335 50.78 -9.70 1.63
N PRO A 336 49.45 -9.60 1.78
CA PRO A 336 48.66 -8.50 1.24
C PRO A 336 48.42 -7.44 2.33
N ALA A 337 48.81 -6.19 2.03
CA ALA A 337 48.51 -5.06 2.89
C ALA A 337 46.99 -4.96 3.18
N CYS A 338 46.63 -4.89 4.46
CA CYS A 338 45.25 -4.86 4.93
C CYS A 338 44.52 -3.60 4.41
N LYS A 339 43.70 -3.76 3.36
CA LYS A 339 42.75 -2.72 2.95
C LYS A 339 41.62 -2.69 3.96
N GLU A 340 41.61 -1.68 4.81
CA GLU A 340 40.57 -1.45 5.81
C GLU A 340 39.18 -1.47 5.17
N TYR A 341 38.40 -2.50 5.49
CA TYR A 341 36.99 -2.57 5.15
C TYR A 341 36.25 -1.49 5.94
N THR A 342 35.89 -0.40 5.27
CA THR A 342 35.26 0.75 5.91
C THR A 342 33.87 0.35 6.44
N ARG A 343 33.77 0.18 7.77
CA ARG A 343 32.53 -0.06 8.55
C ARG A 343 31.52 1.09 8.50
N LYS A 344 31.35 1.76 7.35
CA LYS A 344 30.34 2.80 7.13
C LYS A 344 29.02 2.14 6.77
N GLY A 345 28.22 1.82 7.79
CA GLY A 345 26.79 1.50 7.61
C GLY A 345 26.03 2.67 6.95
N PRO A 346 24.78 2.46 6.52
CA PRO A 346 24.07 3.32 5.55
C PRO A 346 23.66 4.73 6.03
N PHE A 347 24.22 5.24 7.13
CA PHE A 347 23.95 6.56 7.69
C PHE A 347 25.24 7.40 7.84
N PRO A 348 25.63 8.19 6.81
CA PRO A 348 26.90 8.95 6.81
C PRO A 348 26.87 10.27 7.60
N PHE A 349 25.92 10.45 8.54
CA PHE A 349 25.57 11.77 9.11
C PHE A 349 26.17 12.12 10.47
N PHE A 350 27.45 11.80 10.72
CA PHE A 350 28.20 12.38 11.85
C PHE A 350 29.62 12.72 11.43
N SER A 351 30.05 13.94 11.77
CA SER A 351 31.41 14.41 11.53
C SER A 351 32.44 13.50 12.19
N GLU A 352 33.60 13.35 11.56
CA GLU A 352 34.65 12.41 11.97
C GLU A 352 35.12 12.62 13.42
N ARG A 353 35.07 13.86 13.92
CA ARG A 353 35.36 14.21 15.32
C ARG A 353 34.30 13.72 16.32
N MET A 354 33.04 13.50 15.93
CA MET A 354 31.99 12.95 16.81
C MET A 354 31.94 11.41 16.83
N GLN A 355 32.68 10.72 15.95
CA GLN A 355 32.63 9.25 15.89
C GLN A 355 33.30 8.57 17.10
N LYS A 356 34.23 9.24 17.79
CA LYS A 356 34.90 8.72 18.99
C LYS A 356 34.02 8.64 20.25
N TYR A 357 32.86 9.31 20.28
CA TYR A 357 31.97 9.37 21.45
C TYR A 357 30.54 8.88 21.16
N ARG A 358 30.33 8.03 20.14
CA ARG A 358 29.05 7.33 20.03
C ARG A 358 28.93 6.30 21.16
N PRO A 359 28.00 6.45 22.14
CA PRO A 359 27.50 5.26 22.84
C PRO A 359 27.00 4.29 21.77
N LYS A 360 27.19 2.98 21.97
CA LYS A 360 26.74 1.94 21.03
C LYS A 360 25.28 2.21 20.70
N THR A 361 25.02 2.76 19.52
CA THR A 361 23.73 3.37 19.19
C THR A 361 22.70 2.27 19.18
N PHE A 362 21.81 2.28 20.18
CA PHE A 362 20.73 1.32 20.30
C PHE A 362 20.02 1.22 18.96
N ALA A 363 19.95 0.00 18.39
CA ALA A 363 19.28 -0.20 17.12
C ALA A 363 17.84 0.27 17.27
N GLN A 364 17.36 1.11 16.36
CA GLN A 364 15.98 1.58 16.43
C GLN A 364 15.06 0.35 16.38
N PRO A 365 14.22 0.12 17.40
CA PRO A 365 13.34 -1.03 17.41
C PRO A 365 12.35 -0.89 16.25
N ILE A 366 12.18 -1.99 15.51
CA ILE A 366 11.45 -2.03 14.26
C ILE A 366 10.17 -2.81 14.52
N VAL A 367 9.02 -2.26 14.14
CA VAL A 367 7.71 -2.88 14.40
C VAL A 367 7.52 -4.15 13.56
N PHE A 368 8.06 -4.18 12.35
CA PHE A 368 7.96 -5.29 11.40
C PHE A 368 9.35 -5.81 11.02
N PHE A 369 9.58 -7.11 11.22
CA PHE A 369 10.80 -7.78 10.79
C PHE A 369 10.70 -8.20 9.33
N ASP A 370 9.63 -8.95 8.98
CA ASP A 370 9.33 -9.39 7.62
C ASP A 370 8.23 -8.52 7.01
N ILE A 371 8.63 -7.38 6.45
CA ILE A 371 7.72 -6.42 5.81
C ILE A 371 6.89 -7.09 4.68
N LYS A 372 7.33 -8.23 4.12
CA LYS A 372 6.54 -8.99 3.13
C LYS A 372 5.19 -9.47 3.68
N CYS A 373 4.99 -9.50 5.00
CA CYS A 373 3.67 -9.68 5.60
C CYS A 373 2.64 -8.68 5.05
N ILE A 374 3.04 -7.43 4.76
CA ILE A 374 2.19 -6.40 4.15
C ILE A 374 1.77 -6.78 2.73
N ALA A 375 2.65 -7.39 1.93
CA ALA A 375 2.30 -7.87 0.59
C ALA A 375 1.38 -9.09 0.64
N ARG A 376 1.67 -10.05 1.54
CA ARG A 376 0.82 -11.23 1.80
C ARG A 376 -0.57 -10.82 2.30
N PHE A 377 -0.64 -9.80 3.16
CA PHE A 377 -1.88 -9.16 3.58
C PHE A 377 -2.59 -8.47 2.42
N GLY A 378 -1.89 -7.66 1.63
CA GLY A 378 -2.47 -6.94 0.49
C GLY A 378 -3.09 -7.83 -0.59
N ALA A 379 -2.62 -9.08 -0.73
CA ALA A 379 -3.20 -10.08 -1.64
C ALA A 379 -4.43 -10.81 -1.07
N SER A 380 -4.72 -10.66 0.22
CA SER A 380 -5.76 -11.45 0.92
C SER A 380 -7.19 -10.97 0.67
N PRO A 381 -8.21 -11.82 0.89
CA PRO A 381 -9.61 -11.47 0.68
C PRO A 381 -10.06 -10.24 1.49
N VAL A 382 -9.59 -10.11 2.74
CA VAL A 382 -9.89 -8.97 3.62
C VAL A 382 -9.33 -7.65 3.08
N ALA A 383 -8.19 -7.66 2.38
CA ALA A 383 -7.57 -6.45 1.84
C ALA A 383 -8.15 -5.97 0.50
N LYS A 384 -9.01 -6.78 -0.14
CA LYS A 384 -9.64 -6.51 -1.45
C LYS A 384 -10.38 -5.17 -1.52
N HIS A 385 -10.99 -4.75 -0.41
CA HIS A 385 -11.82 -3.54 -0.30
C HIS A 385 -11.12 -2.35 0.34
N ILE A 386 -9.84 -2.49 0.71
CA ILE A 386 -9.06 -1.37 1.26
C ILE A 386 -8.88 -0.32 0.17
N THR A 387 -9.44 0.87 0.44
CA THR A 387 -9.35 2.05 -0.43
C THR A 387 -8.33 3.05 0.07
N HIS A 388 -8.11 3.09 1.39
CA HIS A 388 -7.15 3.97 2.05
C HIS A 388 -6.17 3.14 2.88
N PHE A 389 -4.89 3.19 2.49
CA PHE A 389 -3.81 2.53 3.21
C PHE A 389 -2.74 3.53 3.62
N ARG A 390 -2.41 3.55 4.91
CA ARG A 390 -1.31 4.32 5.48
C ARG A 390 -0.31 3.36 6.12
N LEU A 391 0.96 3.44 5.72
CA LEU A 391 2.05 2.62 6.25
C LEU A 391 3.30 3.45 6.46
N HIS A 392 3.50 3.96 7.68
CA HIS A 392 4.71 4.69 8.06
C HIS A 392 5.65 3.73 8.79
N VAL A 393 6.72 3.32 8.14
CA VAL A 393 7.81 2.54 8.77
C VAL A 393 9.14 3.23 8.48
N PRO A 394 9.64 4.06 9.41
CA PRO A 394 10.79 4.92 9.16
C PRO A 394 12.01 4.19 8.60
N SER A 395 12.64 4.77 7.57
CA SER A 395 13.84 4.24 6.90
C SER A 395 13.72 2.87 6.22
N ARG A 396 12.54 2.25 6.15
CA ARG A 396 12.34 0.99 5.42
C ARG A 396 11.93 1.24 3.96
N ASP A 397 12.39 0.38 3.06
CA ASP A 397 11.92 0.37 1.66
C ASP A 397 10.58 -0.37 1.60
N ILE A 398 9.49 0.39 1.70
CA ILE A 398 8.12 -0.13 1.62
C ILE A 398 7.64 -0.22 0.16
N ALA A 399 8.13 0.66 -0.71
CA ALA A 399 7.69 0.74 -2.11
C ALA A 399 7.98 -0.56 -2.88
N THR A 400 9.13 -1.20 -2.64
CA THR A 400 9.45 -2.51 -3.24
C THR A 400 8.49 -3.63 -2.82
N VAL A 401 7.99 -3.61 -1.59
CA VAL A 401 7.05 -4.61 -1.06
C VAL A 401 5.62 -4.36 -1.57
N LEU A 402 5.26 -3.10 -1.82
CA LEU A 402 3.98 -2.72 -2.41
C LEU A 402 3.91 -2.90 -3.94
N ILE A 403 4.91 -3.54 -4.55
CA ILE A 403 4.88 -3.95 -5.96
C ILE A 403 4.47 -5.44 -6.04
N PRO A 404 3.36 -5.77 -6.73
CA PRO A 404 2.93 -7.15 -6.90
C PRO A 404 3.91 -7.93 -7.79
N VAL A 405 4.29 -9.13 -7.34
CA VAL A 405 5.15 -10.05 -8.11
C VAL A 405 4.32 -11.08 -8.90
N GLN A 406 3.16 -11.49 -8.36
CA GLN A 406 2.29 -12.52 -8.93
C GLN A 406 0.82 -12.09 -8.86
N GLU A 407 0.31 -11.83 -7.65
CA GLU A 407 -1.08 -11.47 -7.39
C GLU A 407 -1.26 -9.96 -7.21
N ARG A 408 -2.44 -9.43 -7.58
CA ARG A 408 -2.79 -8.02 -7.39
C ARG A 408 -3.00 -7.73 -5.90
N ILE A 409 -2.10 -6.95 -5.29
CA ILE A 409 -2.27 -6.48 -3.92
C ILE A 409 -3.11 -5.19 -3.88
N PHE A 410 -3.98 -5.06 -2.89
CA PHE A 410 -4.88 -3.91 -2.66
C PHE A 410 -5.62 -3.42 -3.94
N PRO A 411 -6.43 -4.28 -4.61
CA PRO A 411 -7.03 -3.97 -5.91
C PRO A 411 -7.98 -2.76 -5.92
N SER A 412 -8.46 -2.31 -4.76
CA SER A 412 -9.33 -1.15 -4.59
C SER A 412 -8.60 0.11 -4.09
N LEU A 413 -7.27 0.11 -4.01
CA LEU A 413 -6.49 1.19 -3.42
C LEU A 413 -6.61 2.51 -4.21
N ARG A 414 -7.09 3.55 -3.53
CA ARG A 414 -7.25 4.91 -4.07
C ARG A 414 -6.38 5.94 -3.35
N TYR A 415 -6.07 5.70 -2.08
CA TYR A 415 -5.20 6.53 -1.25
C TYR A 415 -4.06 5.69 -0.67
N LEU A 416 -2.82 6.10 -0.92
CA LEU A 416 -1.61 5.49 -0.36
C LEU A 416 -0.76 6.54 0.34
N ASP A 417 -0.47 6.32 1.61
CA ASP A 417 0.43 7.16 2.41
C ASP A 417 1.58 6.31 2.95
N ILE A 418 2.77 6.49 2.38
CA ILE A 418 4.01 5.81 2.79
C ILE A 418 5.05 6.81 3.30
N SER A 419 4.58 7.86 3.97
CA SER A 419 5.42 8.88 4.58
C SER A 419 6.43 8.30 5.58
N THR A 420 7.57 8.97 5.75
CA THR A 420 8.76 8.57 6.53
C THR A 420 9.52 7.32 6.05
N THR A 421 8.98 6.57 5.09
CA THR A 421 9.65 5.40 4.48
C THR A 421 10.79 5.83 3.54
N ASN A 422 11.65 4.91 3.13
CA ASN A 422 12.72 5.19 2.16
C ASN A 422 12.22 4.95 0.72
N VAL A 423 11.57 5.96 0.14
CA VAL A 423 11.23 6.03 -1.30
C VAL A 423 12.22 6.95 -2.01
N ARG A 424 12.54 6.65 -3.27
CA ARG A 424 13.38 7.45 -4.17
C ARG A 424 12.67 7.68 -5.50
N LEU A 425 13.06 8.75 -6.20
CA LEU A 425 12.59 9.01 -7.56
C LEU A 425 13.31 8.10 -8.56
N ASP A 426 12.86 6.84 -8.67
CA ASP A 426 13.47 5.83 -9.53
C ASP A 426 12.45 4.83 -10.14
N ALA A 427 12.95 3.75 -10.73
CA ALA A 427 12.16 2.71 -11.37
C ALA A 427 11.23 1.93 -10.40
N VAL A 428 11.49 1.95 -9.09
CA VAL A 428 10.61 1.36 -8.07
C VAL A 428 9.34 2.20 -7.97
N LEU A 429 9.45 3.52 -7.79
CA LEU A 429 8.28 4.40 -7.74
C LEU A 429 7.47 4.36 -9.05
N SER A 430 8.14 4.36 -10.21
CA SER A 430 7.47 4.17 -11.51
C SER A 430 6.72 2.82 -11.60
N THR A 431 7.24 1.77 -10.95
CA THR A 431 6.59 0.44 -10.91
C THR A 431 5.45 0.36 -9.90
N LEU A 432 5.56 1.06 -8.77
CA LEU A 432 4.47 1.23 -7.81
C LEU A 432 3.28 1.96 -8.47
N LEU A 433 3.53 3.09 -9.14
CA LEU A 433 2.51 3.84 -9.88
C LEU A 433 1.92 3.02 -11.04
N ARG A 434 2.72 2.15 -11.67
CA ARG A 434 2.25 1.23 -12.72
C ARG A 434 1.31 0.16 -12.17
N SER A 435 1.60 -0.41 -11.00
CA SER A 435 0.83 -1.53 -10.43
C SER A 435 -0.49 -1.11 -9.77
N HIS A 436 -0.54 0.06 -9.14
CA HIS A 436 -1.76 0.56 -8.48
C HIS A 436 -2.64 1.34 -9.46
N GLU A 437 -3.43 0.61 -10.24
CA GLU A 437 -4.26 1.14 -11.35
C GLU A 437 -5.29 2.20 -10.92
N ARG A 438 -5.81 2.12 -9.69
CA ARG A 438 -6.87 2.99 -9.17
C ARG A 438 -6.36 4.08 -8.21
N LEU A 439 -5.04 4.23 -8.07
CA LEU A 439 -4.45 5.20 -7.15
C LEU A 439 -4.76 6.64 -7.59
N GLU A 440 -5.40 7.39 -6.68
CA GLU A 440 -5.79 8.79 -6.86
C GLU A 440 -4.95 9.73 -6.00
N HIS A 441 -4.52 9.30 -4.81
CA HIS A 441 -3.79 10.14 -3.87
C HIS A 441 -2.55 9.40 -3.33
N LEU A 442 -1.37 10.01 -3.49
CA LEU A 442 -0.11 9.46 -3.01
C LEU A 442 0.58 10.47 -2.07
N VAL A 443 0.87 10.04 -0.84
CA VAL A 443 1.60 10.84 0.17
C VAL A 443 2.97 10.21 0.43
N LEU A 444 4.00 11.02 0.23
CA LEU A 444 5.43 10.72 0.28
C LEU A 444 6.13 11.72 1.21
N ASP A 445 5.53 12.03 2.36
CA ASP A 445 6.06 13.07 3.23
C ASP A 445 7.29 12.57 4.01
N ARG A 446 8.32 13.41 4.08
CA ARG A 446 9.58 13.11 4.78
C ARG A 446 10.20 11.77 4.36
N VAL A 447 9.96 11.33 3.12
CA VAL A 447 10.74 10.25 2.52
C VAL A 447 12.11 10.80 2.10
N ASN A 448 12.83 10.12 1.21
CA ASN A 448 14.13 10.58 0.72
C ASN A 448 14.08 10.70 -0.81
N LEU A 449 12.98 11.25 -1.33
CA LEU A 449 12.56 11.17 -2.73
C LEU A 449 13.62 11.78 -3.65
N PHE A 450 14.11 12.96 -3.28
CA PHE A 450 15.09 13.73 -4.03
C PHE A 450 16.52 13.61 -3.48
N GLY A 451 16.70 12.89 -2.37
CA GLY A 451 17.97 12.80 -1.65
C GLY A 451 18.54 14.19 -1.27
N PHE A 452 19.86 14.28 -1.17
CA PHE A 452 20.55 15.54 -0.87
C PHE A 452 20.40 16.61 -1.97
N ARG A 453 19.88 16.25 -3.14
CA ARG A 453 19.69 17.16 -4.27
C ARG A 453 18.43 18.02 -4.17
N ALA A 454 17.53 17.74 -3.22
CA ALA A 454 16.26 18.46 -3.08
C ALA A 454 16.41 20.00 -3.06
N ARG A 455 17.44 20.53 -2.37
CA ARG A 455 17.66 21.99 -2.22
C ARG A 455 18.10 22.69 -3.51
N GLU A 456 18.81 21.98 -4.39
CA GLU A 456 19.48 22.52 -5.58
C GLU A 456 18.78 22.12 -6.88
N SER A 457 18.28 20.88 -6.94
CA SER A 457 17.64 20.27 -8.11
C SER A 457 16.17 19.91 -7.87
N GLY A 458 15.54 20.37 -6.77
CA GLY A 458 14.13 20.04 -6.48
C GLY A 458 13.17 20.40 -7.60
N ALA A 459 13.36 21.53 -8.29
CA ALA A 459 12.53 21.94 -9.42
C ALA A 459 12.60 20.97 -10.63
N PRO A 460 13.78 20.66 -11.22
CA PRO A 460 13.87 19.65 -12.28
C PRO A 460 13.49 18.24 -11.83
N LEU A 461 13.68 17.87 -10.55
CA LEU A 461 13.20 16.59 -10.01
C LEU A 461 11.67 16.54 -9.89
N CYS A 462 11.01 17.66 -9.56
CA CYS A 462 9.56 17.77 -9.62
C CYS A 462 9.02 17.63 -11.06
N LYS A 463 9.73 18.19 -12.05
CA LYS A 463 9.44 17.96 -13.48
C LYS A 463 9.55 16.48 -13.85
N GLU A 464 10.62 15.81 -13.44
CA GLU A 464 10.82 14.38 -13.66
C GLU A 464 9.72 13.54 -12.99
N LEU A 465 9.32 13.88 -11.75
CA LEU A 465 8.19 13.27 -11.05
C LEU A 465 6.87 13.44 -11.82
N GLY A 466 6.60 14.64 -12.37
CA GLY A 466 5.42 14.90 -13.21
C GLY A 466 5.40 14.02 -14.48
N VAL A 467 6.54 13.87 -15.16
CA VAL A 467 6.68 12.96 -16.31
C VAL A 467 6.51 11.49 -15.86
N MET A 468 7.07 11.11 -14.72
CA MET A 468 7.00 9.75 -14.18
C MET A 468 5.56 9.31 -13.91
N CYS A 469 4.76 10.18 -13.27
CA CYS A 469 3.36 9.90 -12.95
C CYS A 469 2.51 9.59 -14.19
N VAL A 470 2.71 10.32 -15.29
CA VAL A 470 1.96 10.07 -16.55
C VAL A 470 2.53 8.89 -17.33
N SER A 471 3.86 8.75 -17.40
CA SER A 471 4.52 7.67 -18.13
C SER A 471 4.29 6.27 -17.54
N ALA A 472 3.90 6.17 -16.26
CA ALA A 472 3.41 4.93 -15.67
C ALA A 472 2.20 4.35 -16.44
N GLY A 473 1.29 5.19 -16.94
CA GLY A 473 0.18 4.80 -17.81
C GLY A 473 0.67 4.26 -19.16
N LEU A 474 1.61 4.95 -19.82
CA LEU A 474 2.23 4.46 -21.06
C LEU A 474 2.91 3.10 -20.88
N ALA A 475 3.55 2.87 -19.72
CA ALA A 475 4.15 1.59 -19.38
C ALA A 475 3.08 0.50 -19.14
N ARG A 476 1.95 0.80 -18.48
CA ARG A 476 0.79 -0.12 -18.37
C ARG A 476 0.29 -0.57 -19.74
N GLY A 477 0.03 0.37 -20.66
CA GLY A 477 -0.50 0.04 -21.99
C GLY A 477 0.42 -0.91 -22.77
N LYS A 478 1.72 -0.60 -22.80
CA LYS A 478 2.74 -1.45 -23.46
C LYS A 478 2.93 -2.82 -22.80
N GLU A 479 2.78 -2.91 -21.49
CA GLU A 479 2.85 -4.18 -20.79
C GLU A 479 1.63 -5.05 -21.12
N ARG A 480 0.44 -4.44 -21.12
CA ARG A 480 -0.81 -5.14 -21.42
C ARG A 480 -0.89 -5.62 -22.87
N GLU A 481 -0.46 -4.81 -23.83
CA GLU A 481 -0.27 -5.21 -25.24
C GLU A 481 0.67 -6.43 -25.34
N ARG A 482 1.79 -6.44 -24.58
CA ARG A 482 2.72 -7.57 -24.55
C ARG A 482 2.13 -8.82 -23.92
N GLN A 483 1.37 -8.69 -22.82
CA GLN A 483 0.69 -9.82 -22.16
C GLN A 483 -0.31 -10.50 -23.11
N ILE A 484 -1.13 -9.71 -23.80
CA ILE A 484 -2.10 -10.23 -24.78
C ILE A 484 -1.38 -10.93 -25.95
N LEU A 485 -0.30 -10.34 -26.49
CA LEU A 485 0.48 -10.97 -27.56
C LEU A 485 1.19 -12.27 -27.12
N ALA A 486 1.66 -12.33 -25.87
CA ALA A 486 2.27 -13.54 -25.32
C ALA A 486 1.22 -14.66 -25.10
N TRP A 487 0.02 -14.30 -24.64
CA TRP A 487 -1.10 -15.22 -24.49
C TRP A 487 -1.61 -15.74 -25.83
N ASP A 488 -1.77 -14.90 -26.86
CA ASP A 488 -2.14 -15.31 -28.22
C ASP A 488 -1.12 -16.29 -28.80
N ALA A 489 0.18 -16.02 -28.60
CA ALA A 489 1.23 -16.94 -28.98
C ALA A 489 1.11 -18.29 -28.24
N ALA A 490 0.84 -18.27 -26.94
CA ALA A 490 0.65 -19.48 -26.14
C ALA A 490 -0.65 -20.26 -26.49
N GLU A 491 -1.74 -19.58 -26.86
CA GLU A 491 -2.97 -20.21 -27.38
C GLU A 491 -2.70 -20.87 -28.72
N ARG A 492 -2.01 -20.19 -29.65
CA ARG A 492 -1.63 -20.75 -30.96
C ARG A 492 -0.67 -21.92 -30.84
N THR A 493 0.27 -21.91 -29.89
CA THR A 493 1.13 -23.06 -29.59
C THR A 493 0.28 -24.25 -29.13
N ARG A 494 -0.59 -24.07 -28.14
CA ARG A 494 -1.53 -25.11 -27.66
C ARG A 494 -2.49 -25.62 -28.74
N ALA A 495 -2.87 -24.78 -29.71
CA ALA A 495 -3.69 -25.19 -30.85
C ALA A 495 -2.87 -26.02 -31.88
N ALA A 496 -1.65 -25.58 -32.19
CA ALA A 496 -0.75 -26.29 -33.10
C ALA A 496 -0.34 -27.66 -32.54
N GLU A 497 -0.06 -27.76 -31.24
CA GLU A 497 0.25 -29.02 -30.54
C GLU A 497 -0.94 -29.99 -30.58
N ARG A 498 -2.17 -29.52 -30.28
CA ARG A 498 -3.39 -30.34 -30.41
C ARG A 498 -3.61 -30.83 -31.85
N ALA A 499 -3.40 -29.97 -32.84
CA ALA A 499 -3.51 -30.36 -34.25
C ALA A 499 -2.42 -31.36 -34.66
N ALA A 500 -1.18 -31.22 -34.16
CA ALA A 500 -0.11 -32.17 -34.39
C ALA A 500 -0.38 -33.53 -33.70
N ALA A 501 -0.91 -33.52 -32.48
CA ALA A 501 -1.33 -34.72 -31.76
C ALA A 501 -2.48 -35.45 -32.48
N ALA A 502 -3.50 -34.72 -32.96
CA ALA A 502 -4.58 -35.29 -33.75
C ALA A 502 -4.08 -35.92 -35.07
N ARG A 503 -3.13 -35.27 -35.76
CA ARG A 503 -2.49 -35.84 -36.97
C ARG A 503 -1.69 -37.11 -36.68
N ARG A 504 -1.02 -37.19 -35.51
CA ARG A 504 -0.34 -38.43 -35.08
C ARG A 504 -1.36 -39.53 -34.79
N ALA A 505 -2.44 -39.22 -34.08
CA ALA A 505 -3.50 -40.19 -33.77
C ALA A 505 -4.16 -40.78 -35.04
N ILE A 506 -4.45 -39.95 -36.05
CA ILE A 506 -4.99 -40.41 -37.35
C ILE A 506 -3.96 -41.29 -38.09
N HIS A 507 -2.70 -40.86 -38.14
CA HIS A 507 -1.63 -41.66 -38.76
C HIS A 507 -1.45 -43.02 -38.06
N ASP A 508 -1.58 -43.06 -36.73
CA ASP A 508 -1.46 -44.30 -35.98
C ASP A 508 -2.70 -45.19 -36.12
N SER A 509 -3.92 -44.63 -36.33
CA SER A 509 -5.13 -45.41 -36.63
C SER A 509 -5.16 -46.01 -38.04
N ASP A 510 -4.71 -45.28 -39.05
CA ASP A 510 -4.75 -45.70 -40.47
C ASP A 510 -3.72 -46.80 -40.83
N THR A 511 -3.09 -47.45 -39.84
CA THR A 511 -2.14 -48.54 -40.05
C THR A 511 -2.69 -49.87 -39.54
N GLU A 512 -3.57 -50.53 -40.29
CA GLU A 512 -4.20 -51.79 -39.84
C GLU A 512 -3.31 -53.04 -39.99
N ASP A 513 -2.21 -52.98 -40.76
CA ASP A 513 -1.27 -54.09 -40.91
C ASP A 513 -0.20 -54.13 -39.80
N GLU A 514 -0.37 -55.00 -38.80
CA GLU A 514 0.57 -55.27 -37.70
C GLU A 514 2.03 -55.49 -38.17
N GLU A 515 2.20 -56.20 -39.29
CA GLU A 515 3.53 -56.50 -39.86
C GLU A 515 4.29 -55.21 -40.23
N THR A 516 3.58 -54.22 -40.80
CA THR A 516 4.18 -52.92 -41.16
C THR A 516 4.34 -51.96 -39.97
N ARG A 517 3.72 -52.24 -38.81
CA ARG A 517 3.93 -51.49 -37.57
C ARG A 517 5.25 -51.86 -36.91
N ALA A 518 5.60 -53.16 -36.93
CA ALA A 518 6.86 -53.65 -36.38
C ALA A 518 8.07 -53.07 -37.14
N GLU A 519 8.07 -53.15 -38.47
CA GLU A 519 9.13 -52.57 -39.31
C GLU A 519 9.26 -51.04 -39.11
N ARG A 520 8.14 -50.30 -39.13
CA ARG A 520 8.18 -48.84 -38.93
C ARG A 520 8.56 -48.43 -37.51
N ARG A 521 8.30 -49.26 -36.49
CA ARG A 521 8.84 -49.02 -35.13
C ARG A 521 10.35 -49.21 -35.11
N ALA A 522 10.86 -50.31 -35.68
CA ALA A 522 12.30 -50.56 -35.80
C ALA A 522 13.02 -49.46 -36.62
N GLU A 523 12.41 -48.96 -37.69
CA GLU A 523 12.96 -47.84 -38.47
C GLU A 523 12.95 -46.51 -37.69
N ARG A 524 11.86 -46.20 -36.97
CA ARG A 524 11.80 -45.02 -36.08
C ARG A 524 12.85 -45.10 -34.96
N GLU A 525 13.06 -46.28 -34.36
CA GLU A 525 14.10 -46.50 -33.35
C GLU A 525 15.52 -46.39 -33.94
N ALA A 526 15.76 -46.96 -35.13
CA ALA A 526 17.03 -46.82 -35.83
C ALA A 526 17.31 -45.35 -36.23
N GLN A 527 16.29 -44.59 -36.61
CA GLN A 527 16.44 -43.18 -36.93
C GLN A 527 16.64 -42.31 -35.68
N ALA A 528 15.93 -42.58 -34.59
CA ALA A 528 16.18 -41.95 -33.29
C ALA A 528 17.61 -42.22 -32.79
N MET A 529 18.13 -43.44 -32.97
CA MET A 529 19.51 -43.80 -32.66
C MET A 529 20.52 -43.05 -33.54
N ARG A 530 20.25 -42.87 -34.84
CA ARG A 530 21.08 -42.04 -35.73
C ARG A 530 21.07 -40.56 -35.35
N ASP A 531 19.92 -40.01 -34.99
CA ASP A 531 19.77 -38.61 -34.61
C ASP A 531 20.46 -38.32 -33.26
N GLU A 532 20.35 -39.25 -32.30
CA GLU A 532 21.06 -39.16 -31.02
C GLU A 532 22.58 -39.37 -31.21
N MET A 533 23.00 -40.29 -32.08
CA MET A 533 24.41 -40.41 -32.49
C MET A 533 24.91 -39.13 -33.18
N GLN A 534 24.10 -38.45 -34.01
CA GLN A 534 24.45 -37.15 -34.57
C GLN A 534 24.56 -36.06 -33.50
N ARG A 535 23.68 -36.05 -32.48
CA ARG A 535 23.79 -35.14 -31.33
C ARG A 535 25.06 -35.40 -30.53
N GLN A 536 25.40 -36.66 -30.26
CA GLN A 536 26.67 -37.01 -29.61
C GLN A 536 27.88 -36.61 -30.46
N ILE A 537 27.84 -36.78 -31.78
CA ILE A 537 28.89 -36.29 -32.70
C ILE A 537 28.98 -34.76 -32.67
N ALA A 538 27.86 -34.05 -32.61
CA ALA A 538 27.82 -32.58 -32.50
C ALA A 538 28.39 -32.09 -31.16
N LEU A 539 28.05 -32.75 -30.05
CA LEU A 539 28.59 -32.48 -28.72
C LEU A 539 30.09 -32.84 -28.60
N ALA A 540 30.52 -33.92 -29.24
CA ALA A 540 31.94 -34.28 -29.34
C ALA A 540 32.71 -33.25 -30.18
N ARG A 541 32.13 -32.77 -31.28
CA ARG A 541 32.71 -31.69 -32.11
C ARG A 541 32.75 -30.34 -31.38
N SER A 542 31.76 -30.01 -30.54
CA SER A 542 31.79 -28.78 -29.74
C SER A 542 32.81 -28.84 -28.59
N ARG A 543 33.13 -30.03 -28.07
CA ARG A 543 34.20 -30.22 -27.07
C ARG A 543 35.61 -30.30 -27.67
N ARG A 544 35.78 -30.82 -28.89
CA ARG A 544 37.11 -31.02 -29.51
C ARG A 544 37.59 -29.79 -30.31
N GLY A 545 37.65 -28.63 -29.65
CA GLY A 545 37.78 -27.34 -30.33
C GLY A 545 38.53 -26.21 -29.62
N HIS A 546 39.15 -26.41 -28.46
CA HIS A 546 39.96 -25.37 -27.81
C HIS A 546 41.31 -25.20 -28.53
N ARG A 547 41.29 -24.59 -29.73
CA ARG A 547 42.50 -24.11 -30.40
C ARG A 547 43.03 -22.88 -29.64
N SER A 548 44.35 -22.75 -29.61
CA SER A 548 45.07 -21.78 -28.78
C SER A 548 44.66 -20.33 -29.08
N ALA A 549 44.43 -19.54 -28.03
CA ALA A 549 43.98 -18.14 -28.09
C ALA A 549 45.07 -17.13 -28.55
N GLY A 550 45.99 -17.53 -29.44
CA GLY A 550 47.24 -16.81 -29.70
C GLY A 550 47.39 -16.11 -31.05
N GLN A 551 46.51 -16.33 -32.03
CA GLN A 551 46.69 -15.88 -33.43
C GLN A 551 45.38 -15.48 -34.14
N ALA A 552 44.42 -14.89 -33.43
CA ALA A 552 43.29 -14.20 -34.06
C ALA A 552 43.61 -12.69 -34.14
N PRO A 553 43.74 -12.08 -35.33
CA PRO A 553 43.92 -10.64 -35.44
C PRO A 553 42.64 -9.95 -34.95
N PHE A 554 42.77 -9.31 -33.79
CA PHE A 554 41.78 -8.51 -33.08
C PHE A 554 41.25 -7.39 -33.97
N SER A 555 40.15 -7.67 -34.69
CA SER A 555 39.38 -6.64 -35.37
C SER A 555 38.57 -5.88 -34.33
N LEU A 556 38.94 -4.62 -34.07
CA LEU A 556 38.30 -3.74 -33.09
C LEU A 556 36.92 -3.22 -33.56
N ARG A 557 36.14 -4.12 -34.19
CA ARG A 557 34.76 -3.96 -34.66
C ARG A 557 33.91 -5.19 -34.33
N ASP A 558 34.23 -5.89 -33.24
CA ASP A 558 33.29 -6.81 -32.60
C ASP A 558 32.08 -6.03 -32.07
N ARG A 559 31.08 -5.85 -32.95
CA ARG A 559 29.69 -5.77 -32.49
C ARG A 559 29.48 -7.01 -31.64
N PRO A 560 29.10 -6.90 -30.35
CA PRO A 560 28.79 -8.08 -29.57
C PRO A 560 27.74 -8.87 -30.33
N ALA A 561 28.07 -10.10 -30.70
CA ALA A 561 27.12 -11.02 -31.28
C ALA A 561 26.01 -11.18 -30.26
N ARG A 562 24.92 -10.42 -30.47
CA ARG A 562 23.76 -10.32 -29.60
C ARG A 562 23.37 -11.76 -29.29
N ARG A 563 23.64 -12.24 -28.07
CA ARG A 563 23.18 -13.56 -27.62
C ARG A 563 21.69 -13.53 -27.87
N GLY A 564 21.27 -14.20 -28.94
CA GLY A 564 19.87 -14.30 -29.25
C GLY A 564 19.26 -14.94 -28.02
N THR A 565 18.28 -14.28 -27.43
CA THR A 565 17.22 -15.00 -26.72
C THR A 565 16.94 -16.23 -27.58
N THR A 566 17.02 -17.42 -27.01
CA THR A 566 16.69 -18.68 -27.69
C THR A 566 15.22 -18.62 -28.05
N THR A 567 14.95 -17.93 -29.15
CA THR A 567 13.69 -17.93 -29.86
C THR A 567 13.54 -19.36 -30.31
N VAL A 568 12.79 -20.12 -29.51
CA VAL A 568 12.24 -21.42 -29.89
C VAL A 568 11.78 -21.25 -31.33
N PRO A 569 12.34 -22.00 -32.29
CA PRO A 569 12.25 -21.63 -33.70
C PRO A 569 10.78 -21.46 -34.09
N THR A 570 10.36 -20.22 -34.28
CA THR A 570 8.97 -19.82 -34.56
C THR A 570 8.52 -20.20 -35.98
N ALA A 571 9.27 -21.09 -36.64
CA ALA A 571 9.10 -21.51 -38.02
C ALA A 571 7.75 -22.17 -38.29
N ASP A 572 7.20 -22.89 -37.30
CA ASP A 572 6.02 -23.74 -37.49
C ASP A 572 4.74 -23.24 -36.80
N LEU A 573 4.78 -22.10 -36.09
CA LEU A 573 3.56 -21.52 -35.53
C LEU A 573 2.70 -20.91 -36.64
N PRO A 574 1.38 -21.22 -36.69
CA PRO A 574 0.48 -20.57 -37.64
C PRO A 574 0.47 -19.05 -37.41
N PRO A 575 0.37 -18.24 -38.48
CA PRO A 575 0.24 -16.78 -38.33
C PRO A 575 -0.98 -16.46 -37.46
N SER A 576 -0.89 -15.44 -36.61
CA SER A 576 -2.09 -15.04 -35.87
C SER A 576 -3.09 -14.42 -36.83
N ASP A 577 -4.33 -14.89 -36.74
CA ASP A 577 -5.48 -14.26 -37.37
C ASP A 577 -6.02 -13.08 -36.54
N ARG A 578 -5.45 -12.86 -35.34
CA ARG A 578 -5.88 -11.82 -34.41
C ARG A 578 -4.83 -10.71 -34.29
N ALA A 579 -5.28 -9.47 -34.22
CA ALA A 579 -4.46 -8.29 -33.99
C ALA A 579 -5.11 -7.40 -32.93
N TYR A 580 -4.53 -7.44 -31.74
CA TYR A 580 -5.02 -6.72 -30.57
C TYR A 580 -4.20 -5.45 -30.35
N PHE A 581 -4.89 -4.32 -30.18
CA PHE A 581 -4.29 -3.01 -29.91
C PHE A 581 -4.81 -2.48 -28.57
N VAL A 582 -3.93 -1.91 -27.74
CA VAL A 582 -4.29 -1.40 -26.41
C VAL A 582 -3.91 0.08 -26.30
N LEU A 583 -4.87 0.94 -26.03
CA LEU A 583 -4.65 2.35 -25.69
C LEU A 583 -4.12 2.48 -24.25
N PRO A 584 -3.18 3.41 -23.98
CA PRO A 584 -2.58 3.51 -22.66
C PRO A 584 -3.52 4.29 -21.72
N PRO A 585 -3.72 3.88 -20.46
CA PRO A 585 -4.64 4.58 -19.57
C PRO A 585 -4.14 6.00 -19.29
N LEU A 586 -5.07 6.94 -19.22
CA LEU A 586 -4.82 8.25 -18.62
C LEU A 586 -4.41 8.07 -17.14
N PRO A 587 -3.60 8.99 -16.59
CA PRO A 587 -3.25 8.95 -15.16
C PRO A 587 -4.49 9.14 -14.29
N THR A 588 -4.68 8.27 -13.30
CA THR A 588 -5.74 8.34 -12.28
C THR A 588 -5.37 9.25 -11.09
N LEU A 589 -4.08 9.58 -10.98
CA LEU A 589 -3.49 10.28 -9.85
C LEU A 589 -3.95 11.75 -9.84
N LYS A 590 -4.74 12.11 -8.82
CA LYS A 590 -5.31 13.43 -8.57
C LYS A 590 -4.43 14.28 -7.65
N SER A 591 -3.57 13.67 -6.83
CA SER A 591 -2.59 14.42 -6.04
C SER A 591 -1.33 13.62 -5.68
N VAL A 592 -0.22 14.35 -5.56
CA VAL A 592 1.03 13.88 -4.98
C VAL A 592 1.46 14.84 -3.87
N SER A 593 1.69 14.32 -2.67
CA SER A 593 2.20 15.06 -1.52
C SER A 593 3.65 14.65 -1.23
N ILE A 594 4.56 15.63 -1.12
CA ILE A 594 6.01 15.45 -0.90
C ILE A 594 6.52 16.35 0.23
N GLY A 595 5.71 16.52 1.26
CA GLY A 595 5.93 17.49 2.31
C GLY A 595 7.15 17.15 3.18
N GLY A 596 7.95 18.16 3.50
CA GLY A 596 9.10 18.01 4.40
C GLY A 596 10.39 17.45 3.79
N GLU A 597 10.44 17.12 2.49
CA GLU A 597 11.69 16.78 1.76
C GLU A 597 12.78 17.84 1.94
N THR A 598 12.41 19.12 1.88
CA THR A 598 13.26 20.25 2.28
C THR A 598 12.63 20.99 3.46
N PRO A 599 13.22 20.93 4.67
CA PRO A 599 12.77 21.79 5.76
C PRO A 599 12.92 23.26 5.36
N ASN A 600 11.93 24.08 5.74
CA ASN A 600 11.90 25.52 5.48
C ASN A 600 11.85 25.91 3.98
N LEU A 601 11.21 25.10 3.12
CA LEU A 601 10.93 25.50 1.74
C LEU A 601 10.10 26.80 1.71
N SER A 602 10.59 27.83 1.03
CA SER A 602 9.88 29.10 0.90
C SER A 602 8.69 28.95 -0.05
N ARG A 603 7.61 29.73 0.17
CA ARG A 603 6.40 29.69 -0.66
C ARG A 603 6.70 29.90 -2.15
N PHE A 604 7.64 30.78 -2.47
CA PHE A 604 8.11 31.02 -3.83
C PHE A 604 8.76 29.78 -4.47
N LYS A 605 9.65 29.07 -3.72
CA LYS A 605 10.27 27.84 -4.23
C LYS A 605 9.27 26.69 -4.36
N ALA A 606 8.31 26.59 -3.42
CA ALA A 606 7.21 25.64 -3.50
C ALA A 606 6.37 25.86 -4.78
N SER A 607 6.01 27.11 -5.10
CA SER A 607 5.32 27.45 -6.36
C SER A 607 6.14 27.01 -7.58
N GLY A 608 7.43 27.32 -7.63
CA GLY A 608 8.29 26.90 -8.74
C GLY A 608 8.47 25.37 -8.88
N TRP A 609 8.30 24.60 -7.80
CA TRP A 609 8.25 23.15 -7.85
C TRP A 609 6.91 22.64 -8.39
N GLU A 610 5.80 23.27 -7.99
CA GLU A 610 4.47 23.01 -8.55
C GLU A 610 4.46 23.29 -10.06
N ASP A 611 4.94 24.46 -10.49
CA ASP A 611 5.01 24.87 -11.90
C ASP A 611 5.83 23.88 -12.76
N GLU A 612 7.01 23.47 -12.30
CA GLU A 612 7.85 22.49 -13.01
C GLU A 612 7.24 21.08 -13.01
N PHE A 613 6.58 20.65 -11.92
CA PHE A 613 5.81 19.40 -11.91
C PHE A 613 4.70 19.41 -12.96
N HIS A 614 3.94 20.51 -13.08
CA HIS A 614 2.90 20.63 -14.09
C HIS A 614 3.46 20.73 -15.52
N ALA A 615 4.63 21.34 -15.71
CA ALA A 615 5.35 21.29 -17.00
C ALA A 615 5.78 19.86 -17.36
N GLY A 616 6.25 19.09 -16.38
CA GLY A 616 6.57 17.67 -16.53
C GLY A 616 5.34 16.82 -16.87
N TRP A 617 4.25 17.02 -16.13
CA TRP A 617 2.96 16.35 -16.35
C TRP A 617 2.44 16.57 -17.78
N ARG A 618 2.44 17.82 -18.27
CA ARG A 618 2.05 18.14 -19.66
C ARG A 618 2.93 17.42 -20.68
N SER A 619 4.25 17.46 -20.52
CA SER A 619 5.19 16.73 -21.40
C SER A 619 4.91 15.21 -21.43
N GLY A 620 4.57 14.64 -20.27
CA GLY A 620 4.11 13.27 -20.13
C GLY A 620 2.81 13.00 -20.92
N LEU A 621 1.82 13.88 -20.81
CA LEU A 621 0.53 13.76 -21.52
C LEU A 621 0.71 13.88 -23.04
N SER A 622 1.50 14.83 -23.54
CA SER A 622 1.81 14.94 -24.98
C SER A 622 2.47 13.66 -25.51
N THR A 623 3.38 13.07 -24.73
CA THR A 623 4.02 11.78 -25.07
C THR A 623 3.03 10.62 -25.07
N LEU A 624 2.13 10.58 -24.08
CA LEU A 624 1.06 9.58 -23.97
C LEU A 624 0.08 9.66 -25.15
N HIS A 625 -0.36 10.86 -25.49
CA HIS A 625 -1.25 11.12 -26.62
C HIS A 625 -0.60 10.75 -27.97
N GLY A 626 0.66 11.13 -28.20
CA GLY A 626 1.40 10.76 -29.40
C GLY A 626 1.51 9.24 -29.58
N TRP A 627 1.64 8.48 -28.48
CA TRP A 627 1.59 7.01 -28.55
C TRP A 627 0.18 6.48 -28.82
N ALA A 628 -0.87 7.07 -28.23
CA ALA A 628 -2.25 6.71 -28.51
C ALA A 628 -2.63 6.94 -29.99
N VAL A 629 -2.18 8.05 -30.60
CA VAL A 629 -2.32 8.32 -32.04
C VAL A 629 -1.60 7.25 -32.87
N HIS A 630 -0.38 6.86 -32.50
CA HIS A 630 0.36 5.82 -33.19
C HIS A 630 -0.33 4.44 -33.12
N VAL A 631 -0.98 4.11 -32.00
CA VAL A 631 -1.81 2.90 -31.86
C VAL A 631 -3.07 2.99 -32.73
N ALA A 632 -3.77 4.12 -32.73
CA ALA A 632 -4.92 4.38 -33.60
C ALA A 632 -4.57 4.15 -35.09
N GLU A 633 -3.46 4.75 -35.55
CA GLU A 633 -2.98 4.58 -36.92
C GLU A 633 -2.59 3.14 -37.26
N LYS A 634 -2.09 2.36 -36.30
CA LYS A 634 -1.81 0.93 -36.51
C LYS A 634 -3.11 0.13 -36.65
N TYR A 635 -4.09 0.39 -35.79
CA TYR A 635 -5.41 -0.23 -35.79
C TYR A 635 -6.15 0.05 -37.11
N GLU A 636 -6.23 1.31 -37.54
CA GLU A 636 -6.83 1.71 -38.82
C GLU A 636 -6.15 1.03 -40.02
N ARG A 637 -4.81 0.94 -40.02
CA ARG A 637 -4.06 0.22 -41.07
C ARG A 637 -4.24 -1.29 -41.03
N ALA A 638 -4.55 -1.88 -39.87
CA ALA A 638 -4.85 -3.29 -39.75
C ALA A 638 -6.27 -3.60 -40.27
N LEU A 639 -7.27 -2.83 -39.84
CA LEU A 639 -8.65 -2.91 -40.35
C LEU A 639 -8.69 -2.81 -41.87
N LYS A 640 -8.10 -1.74 -42.43
CA LYS A 640 -8.10 -1.52 -43.89
C LYS A 640 -7.51 -2.71 -44.66
N LYS A 641 -6.45 -3.33 -44.14
CA LYS A 641 -5.85 -4.53 -44.76
C LYS A 641 -6.73 -5.76 -44.64
N ALA A 642 -7.43 -5.94 -43.53
CA ALA A 642 -8.39 -7.02 -43.35
C ALA A 642 -9.55 -6.88 -44.35
N ASP A 643 -10.08 -5.66 -44.54
CA ASP A 643 -11.17 -5.37 -45.49
C ASP A 643 -10.73 -5.52 -46.95
N GLU A 644 -9.59 -4.94 -47.34
CA GLU A 644 -8.97 -5.16 -48.66
C GLU A 644 -8.79 -6.66 -48.97
N TRP A 645 -8.44 -7.47 -47.97
CA TRP A 645 -8.33 -8.92 -48.11
C TRP A 645 -9.70 -9.62 -48.23
N ARG A 646 -10.68 -9.25 -47.40
CA ARG A 646 -12.07 -9.77 -47.48
C ARG A 646 -12.66 -9.50 -48.87
N GLU A 647 -12.52 -8.27 -49.38
CA GLU A 647 -12.91 -7.91 -50.75
C GLU A 647 -12.17 -8.75 -51.80
N ALA A 648 -10.85 -8.91 -51.67
CA ALA A 648 -10.07 -9.71 -52.61
C ALA A 648 -10.50 -11.19 -52.61
N GLN A 649 -10.91 -11.75 -51.47
CA GLN A 649 -11.47 -13.10 -51.38
C GLN A 649 -12.87 -13.19 -52.01
N ALA A 650 -13.74 -12.21 -51.74
CA ALA A 650 -15.07 -12.14 -52.37
C ALA A 650 -14.99 -12.03 -53.90
N ARG A 651 -14.06 -11.22 -54.43
CA ARG A 651 -13.81 -11.11 -55.89
C ARG A 651 -13.30 -12.43 -56.47
N LYS A 652 -12.42 -13.15 -55.76
CA LYS A 652 -11.93 -14.48 -56.18
C LYS A 652 -13.06 -15.51 -56.23
N SER A 653 -13.89 -15.61 -55.19
CA SER A 653 -15.01 -16.56 -55.16
C SER A 653 -16.02 -16.27 -56.28
N ALA A 654 -16.40 -15.01 -56.49
CA ALA A 654 -17.30 -14.60 -57.58
C ALA A 654 -16.76 -14.94 -58.98
N SER A 655 -15.44 -14.82 -59.20
CA SER A 655 -14.82 -15.14 -60.49
C SER A 655 -14.83 -16.64 -60.83
N THR A 656 -14.87 -17.51 -59.81
CA THR A 656 -14.67 -18.96 -59.96
C THR A 656 -15.85 -19.65 -60.65
N HIS A 657 -17.07 -19.11 -60.52
CA HIS A 657 -18.27 -19.70 -61.12
C HIS A 657 -18.46 -19.49 -62.63
N LYS A 658 -17.68 -18.61 -63.30
CA LYS A 658 -17.97 -18.18 -64.69
C LYS A 658 -17.05 -18.74 -65.80
N ARG A 659 -16.06 -19.60 -65.52
CA ARG A 659 -15.12 -20.08 -66.56
C ARG A 659 -14.81 -21.58 -66.51
N LYS A 660 -15.61 -22.38 -67.22
CA LYS A 660 -15.38 -23.81 -67.49
C LYS A 660 -14.38 -24.03 -68.65
N GLY A 661 -13.23 -23.35 -68.62
CA GLY A 661 -12.23 -23.36 -69.69
C GLY A 661 -10.81 -23.65 -69.18
N LYS A 662 -10.08 -24.55 -69.87
CA LYS A 662 -8.69 -24.92 -69.55
C LYS A 662 -7.78 -23.69 -69.48
N ALA A 663 -7.39 -23.28 -68.28
CA ALA A 663 -6.45 -22.18 -68.05
C ALA A 663 -5.09 -22.71 -67.51
N LYS A 664 -3.99 -22.09 -67.94
CA LYS A 664 -2.63 -22.44 -67.50
C LYS A 664 -2.43 -22.16 -65.99
N PRO A 665 -1.60 -22.94 -65.29
CA PRO A 665 -1.28 -22.68 -63.89
C PRO A 665 -0.50 -21.37 -63.72
N VAL A 666 -1.07 -20.43 -62.95
CA VAL A 666 -0.41 -19.18 -62.54
C VAL A 666 0.43 -19.46 -61.29
N PRO A 667 1.66 -18.92 -61.16
CA PRO A 667 2.51 -19.15 -59.99
C PRO A 667 1.84 -18.70 -58.68
N LYS A 668 1.80 -19.60 -57.70
CA LYS A 668 1.21 -19.36 -56.37
C LYS A 668 2.12 -18.47 -55.51
N ALA A 669 2.00 -17.16 -55.63
CA ALA A 669 2.58 -16.23 -54.66
C ALA A 669 1.86 -16.41 -53.30
N THR A 670 2.52 -17.03 -52.33
CA THR A 670 1.99 -17.28 -50.98
C THR A 670 2.02 -16.02 -50.12
N VAL A 671 1.20 -15.03 -50.48
CA VAL A 671 0.93 -13.87 -49.63
C VAL A 671 0.23 -14.37 -48.38
N LYS A 672 0.87 -14.22 -47.21
CA LYS A 672 0.24 -14.55 -45.91
C LYS A 672 -0.99 -13.66 -45.73
N PRO A 673 -2.15 -14.20 -45.29
CA PRO A 673 -3.32 -13.38 -44.99
C PRO A 673 -2.97 -12.35 -43.90
N PRO A 674 -3.53 -11.13 -43.95
CA PRO A 674 -3.54 -10.24 -42.80
C PRO A 674 -4.43 -10.83 -41.69
N PRO A 675 -4.22 -10.44 -40.42
CA PRO A 675 -5.13 -10.81 -39.33
C PRO A 675 -6.53 -10.25 -39.61
N LEU A 676 -7.56 -11.10 -39.51
CA LEU A 676 -8.95 -10.75 -39.77
C LEU A 676 -9.70 -10.30 -38.52
N ASP A 677 -9.31 -10.77 -37.33
CA ASP A 677 -9.86 -10.32 -36.04
C ASP A 677 -9.02 -9.16 -35.50
N VAL A 678 -9.42 -7.92 -35.84
CA VAL A 678 -8.68 -6.70 -35.49
C VAL A 678 -9.47 -5.93 -34.43
N ARG A 679 -8.93 -5.82 -33.21
CA ARG A 679 -9.62 -5.21 -32.08
C ARG A 679 -8.80 -4.12 -31.41
N LEU A 680 -9.50 -3.12 -30.90
CA LEU A 680 -8.94 -2.02 -30.12
C LEU A 680 -9.52 -2.06 -28.70
N TYR A 681 -8.66 -1.93 -27.70
CA TYR A 681 -9.03 -1.92 -26.30
C TYR A 681 -8.59 -0.63 -25.61
N ARG A 682 -9.37 -0.20 -24.62
CA ARG A 682 -8.93 0.77 -23.60
C ARG A 682 -9.02 0.14 -22.21
N PHE A 683 -8.41 0.78 -21.22
CA PHE A 683 -8.66 0.45 -19.82
C PHE A 683 -10.04 0.99 -19.40
N ALA A 684 -10.70 0.31 -18.47
CA ALA A 684 -11.92 0.81 -17.83
C ALA A 684 -11.63 2.09 -17.02
N ALA A 685 -12.59 3.01 -16.96
CA ALA A 685 -12.50 4.16 -16.07
C ALA A 685 -12.70 3.73 -14.60
N PRO A 686 -12.19 4.47 -13.58
CA PRO A 686 -12.28 4.04 -12.18
C PRO A 686 -13.70 3.81 -11.63
N HIS A 687 -14.72 4.42 -12.26
CA HIS A 687 -16.14 4.32 -11.93
C HIS A 687 -16.91 3.33 -12.82
N GLU A 688 -16.28 2.77 -13.84
CA GLU A 688 -16.88 1.86 -14.80
C GLU A 688 -16.84 0.43 -14.24
N PRO A 689 -17.95 -0.33 -14.27
CA PRO A 689 -17.96 -1.69 -13.77
C PRO A 689 -17.01 -2.55 -14.60
N LEU A 690 -16.14 -3.30 -13.93
CA LEU A 690 -15.28 -4.28 -14.58
C LEU A 690 -16.11 -5.55 -14.87
N PRO A 691 -15.95 -6.19 -16.04
CA PRO A 691 -16.55 -7.49 -16.29
C PRO A 691 -15.97 -8.56 -15.34
N ASP A 692 -16.70 -9.67 -15.18
CA ASP A 692 -16.36 -10.76 -14.27
C ASP A 692 -14.94 -11.32 -14.51
N PHE A 693 -14.32 -11.80 -13.43
CA PHE A 693 -12.91 -12.16 -13.43
C PHE A 693 -12.66 -13.57 -13.99
N ASP A 694 -12.27 -13.66 -15.27
CA ASP A 694 -11.59 -14.82 -15.82
C ASP A 694 -10.05 -14.66 -15.67
N PRO A 695 -9.36 -15.46 -14.84
CA PRO A 695 -7.91 -15.40 -14.69
C PRO A 695 -7.13 -15.80 -15.95
N THR A 696 -7.79 -16.44 -16.92
CA THR A 696 -7.17 -16.95 -18.15
C THR A 696 -7.18 -15.97 -19.31
N ASP A 697 -7.97 -14.88 -19.22
CA ASP A 697 -8.10 -13.87 -20.28
C ASP A 697 -7.20 -12.64 -20.00
N PRO A 698 -6.18 -12.35 -20.84
CA PRO A 698 -5.32 -11.17 -20.69
C PRO A 698 -6.02 -9.85 -21.09
N THR A 699 -7.25 -9.89 -21.59
CA THR A 699 -8.07 -8.71 -21.90
C THR A 699 -8.92 -8.25 -20.71
N ILE A 700 -8.97 -9.03 -19.61
CA ILE A 700 -9.75 -8.70 -18.41
C ILE A 700 -9.53 -7.25 -17.92
N GLY A 701 -10.61 -6.54 -17.61
CA GLY A 701 -10.59 -5.15 -17.18
C GLY A 701 -10.17 -4.13 -18.25
N LEU A 702 -9.96 -4.59 -19.48
CA LEU A 702 -10.05 -3.75 -20.67
C LEU A 702 -11.48 -3.76 -21.21
N ILE A 703 -11.77 -2.75 -22.03
CA ILE A 703 -13.05 -2.55 -22.69
C ILE A 703 -12.77 -2.46 -24.18
N GLU A 704 -13.43 -3.32 -24.96
CA GLU A 704 -13.34 -3.32 -26.41
C GLU A 704 -14.02 -2.06 -26.97
N LEU A 705 -13.35 -1.40 -27.90
CA LEU A 705 -13.82 -0.19 -28.54
C LEU A 705 -14.33 -0.52 -29.94
N HIS A 706 -15.63 -0.25 -30.15
CA HIS A 706 -16.28 -0.26 -31.46
C HIS A 706 -16.54 1.19 -31.89
N PRO A 707 -15.53 1.92 -32.38
CA PRO A 707 -15.70 3.33 -32.75
C PRO A 707 -16.63 3.48 -33.96
N GLU A 708 -17.79 4.12 -33.76
CA GLU A 708 -18.67 4.54 -34.85
C GLU A 708 -18.00 5.65 -35.68
N THR A 709 -17.30 6.58 -35.01
CA THR A 709 -16.56 7.66 -35.65
C THR A 709 -15.04 7.46 -35.57
N PRO A 710 -14.26 7.79 -36.62
CA PRO A 710 -12.81 7.66 -36.58
C PRO A 710 -12.18 8.54 -35.49
N ARG A 711 -11.51 7.90 -34.53
CA ARG A 711 -10.62 8.50 -33.51
C ARG A 711 -11.29 9.29 -32.36
N GLU A 712 -12.60 9.20 -32.18
CA GLU A 712 -13.31 9.78 -31.00
C GLU A 712 -12.73 9.28 -29.66
N TYR A 713 -12.28 8.02 -29.60
CA TYR A 713 -11.56 7.47 -28.45
C TYR A 713 -10.20 8.15 -28.13
N LEU A 714 -9.74 9.11 -28.94
CA LEU A 714 -8.59 9.96 -28.65
C LEU A 714 -8.97 11.29 -27.97
N ASP A 715 -10.25 11.66 -27.95
CA ASP A 715 -10.69 12.98 -27.45
C ASP A 715 -10.46 13.15 -25.95
N SER A 716 -10.54 12.07 -25.16
CA SER A 716 -10.15 12.09 -23.75
C SER A 716 -8.69 12.50 -23.51
N TYR A 717 -7.78 12.18 -24.44
CA TYR A 717 -6.37 12.59 -24.36
C TYR A 717 -6.18 14.05 -24.78
N LYS A 718 -6.92 14.50 -25.80
CA LYS A 718 -6.92 15.91 -26.22
C LYS A 718 -7.44 16.80 -25.09
N GLN A 719 -8.55 16.41 -24.45
CA GLN A 719 -9.13 17.11 -23.30
C GLN A 719 -8.14 17.17 -22.13
N ALA A 720 -7.53 16.04 -21.75
CA ALA A 720 -6.55 16.01 -20.66
C ALA A 720 -5.32 16.92 -20.90
N ILE A 721 -4.88 17.07 -22.17
CA ILE A 721 -3.84 18.03 -22.54
C ILE A 721 -4.36 19.48 -22.42
N ALA A 722 -5.53 19.76 -22.98
CA ALA A 722 -6.15 21.09 -22.93
C ALA A 722 -6.40 21.57 -21.49
N ASP A 723 -6.89 20.71 -20.60
CA ASP A 723 -7.09 21.02 -19.18
C ASP A 723 -5.76 21.37 -18.48
N ALA A 724 -4.70 20.63 -18.78
CA ALA A 724 -3.37 20.85 -18.21
C ALA A 724 -2.70 22.14 -18.74
N GLU A 725 -2.90 22.47 -20.01
CA GLU A 725 -2.48 23.73 -20.61
C GLU A 725 -3.25 24.92 -20.02
N LEU A 726 -4.58 24.82 -19.94
CA LEU A 726 -5.45 25.86 -19.40
C LEU A 726 -5.14 26.15 -17.93
N TYR A 727 -4.87 25.11 -17.12
CA TYR A 727 -4.36 25.27 -15.75
C TYR A 727 -3.05 26.07 -15.72
N THR A 728 -2.09 25.75 -16.60
CA THR A 728 -0.79 26.44 -16.61
C THR A 728 -0.90 27.91 -17.02
N HIS A 729 -1.83 28.26 -17.91
CA HIS A 729 -1.98 29.63 -18.41
C HIS A 729 -2.88 30.53 -17.56
N THR A 730 -3.90 29.96 -16.90
CA THR A 730 -4.96 30.74 -16.23
C THR A 730 -5.15 30.42 -14.76
N GLN A 731 -4.73 29.24 -14.31
CA GLN A 731 -5.09 28.64 -13.01
C GLN A 731 -6.61 28.61 -12.72
N ALA A 732 -7.47 28.83 -13.74
CA ALA A 732 -8.93 28.94 -13.58
C ALA A 732 -9.65 27.58 -13.54
N VAL A 733 -8.98 26.52 -14.01
CA VAL A 733 -9.46 25.13 -13.93
C VAL A 733 -8.71 24.40 -12.82
N ARG A 734 -9.33 23.38 -12.21
CA ARG A 734 -8.67 22.53 -11.21
C ARG A 734 -7.41 21.89 -11.83
N PRO A 735 -6.26 21.86 -11.13
CA PRO A 735 -5.08 21.13 -11.60
C PRO A 735 -5.41 19.65 -11.90
N PRO A 736 -4.86 19.07 -12.97
CA PRO A 736 -5.09 17.65 -13.30
C PRO A 736 -4.52 16.71 -12.23
N CYS A 737 -3.43 17.11 -11.57
CA CYS A 737 -2.91 16.47 -10.37
C CYS A 737 -2.32 17.54 -9.44
N VAL A 738 -2.82 17.66 -8.21
CA VAL A 738 -2.33 18.60 -7.18
C VAL A 738 -0.97 18.14 -6.65
N LEU A 739 0.10 18.92 -6.84
CA LEU A 739 1.32 18.75 -6.05
C LEU A 739 1.17 19.52 -4.73
N CYS A 740 1.43 18.86 -3.59
CA CYS A 740 1.47 19.53 -2.29
C CYS A 740 2.85 19.36 -1.62
N THR A 741 3.47 20.49 -1.30
CA THR A 741 4.80 20.55 -0.65
C THR A 741 4.74 20.93 0.83
N VAL A 742 3.54 21.18 1.36
CA VAL A 742 3.30 21.42 2.79
C VAL A 742 3.46 20.07 3.53
N PRO A 743 4.29 19.97 4.59
CA PRO A 743 4.39 18.75 5.39
C PRO A 743 3.07 18.44 6.10
N ASP A 744 2.73 17.15 6.19
CA ASP A 744 1.51 16.69 6.83
C ASP A 744 1.40 17.24 8.26
N CYS A 745 0.24 17.79 8.56
CA CYS A 745 -0.18 18.12 9.91
C CYS A 745 -0.60 16.81 10.56
N GLU A 746 0.35 16.14 11.24
CA GLU A 746 0.24 14.78 11.81
C GLU A 746 -1.09 14.49 12.53
N GLY A 747 -2.10 14.05 11.77
CA GLY A 747 -3.39 13.54 12.26
C GLY A 747 -4.23 14.52 13.10
N PRO A 748 -5.32 14.02 13.72
CA PRO A 748 -6.01 14.74 14.78
C PRO A 748 -5.07 14.95 15.97
N ARG A 749 -5.20 16.07 16.69
CA ARG A 749 -4.31 16.51 17.78
C ARG A 749 -4.38 15.59 19.02
N ARG A 750 -3.78 14.40 18.94
CA ARG A 750 -3.67 13.49 20.09
C ARG A 750 -2.67 14.06 21.09
N ARG A 751 -3.07 14.12 22.36
CA ARG A 751 -2.17 14.46 23.46
C ARG A 751 -1.33 13.24 23.81
N GLY A 752 -0.09 13.46 24.24
CA GLY A 752 0.72 12.43 24.90
C GLY A 752 0.05 11.92 26.18
N ALA A 753 0.57 10.81 26.73
CA ALA A 753 0.06 10.23 27.98
C ALA A 753 0.05 11.24 29.15
N ASP A 754 1.01 12.17 29.15
CA ASP A 754 1.18 13.22 30.16
C ASP A 754 0.61 14.59 29.70
N GLY A 755 -0.26 14.59 28.68
CA GLY A 755 -0.80 15.82 28.10
C GLY A 755 0.15 16.56 27.15
N GLU A 756 1.39 16.10 26.99
CA GLU A 756 2.40 16.70 26.11
C GLU A 756 1.91 16.84 24.66
N ARG A 757 2.30 17.95 24.02
CA ARG A 757 1.99 18.24 22.61
C ARG A 757 3.06 17.62 21.71
N ILE A 758 3.02 16.30 21.58
CA ILE A 758 4.06 15.50 20.90
C ILE A 758 4.21 15.92 19.41
N ASP A 759 3.09 16.15 18.72
CA ASP A 759 3.04 16.24 17.26
C ASP A 759 3.12 17.72 16.77
N GLY A 760 3.83 18.58 17.52
CA GLY A 760 3.73 20.05 17.47
C GLY A 760 4.56 20.82 16.43
N ARG A 761 5.25 20.17 15.48
CA ARG A 761 6.18 20.86 14.52
C ARG A 761 5.85 20.70 13.03
N GLY A 762 4.81 19.94 12.68
CA GLY A 762 4.38 19.77 11.29
C GLY A 762 3.57 20.97 10.78
N GLY A 763 4.24 21.98 10.23
CA GLY A 763 3.68 22.90 9.21
C GLY A 763 2.39 23.69 9.49
N MET A 764 1.89 23.71 10.73
CA MET A 764 0.47 24.01 11.05
C MET A 764 -0.09 25.35 10.54
N ASP A 765 0.76 26.32 10.20
CA ASP A 765 0.36 27.67 9.74
C ASP A 765 0.27 27.81 8.21
N ARG A 766 0.36 26.70 7.45
CA ARG A 766 0.23 26.70 5.99
C ARG A 766 -0.99 25.93 5.53
N ASP A 767 -1.86 26.61 4.79
CA ASP A 767 -2.98 25.98 4.11
C ASP A 767 -2.49 24.95 3.09
N HIS A 768 -3.11 23.76 3.11
CA HIS A 768 -2.92 22.79 2.05
C HIS A 768 -3.65 23.24 0.77
N ARG A 769 -3.34 22.59 -0.36
CA ARG A 769 -4.03 22.84 -1.62
C ARG A 769 -5.34 22.04 -1.65
N PRO A 770 -6.50 22.63 -1.98
CA PRO A 770 -7.78 21.93 -2.03
C PRO A 770 -7.74 20.61 -2.81
N GLY A 771 -8.10 19.52 -2.14
CA GLY A 771 -8.10 18.16 -2.69
C GLY A 771 -6.72 17.52 -2.85
N CYS A 772 -5.69 17.98 -2.12
CA CYS A 772 -4.41 17.27 -2.03
C CYS A 772 -4.53 16.00 -1.15
N GLY A 773 -3.47 15.18 -1.16
CA GLY A 773 -3.42 13.96 -0.36
C GLY A 773 -3.51 14.22 1.15
N HIS A 774 -3.02 15.34 1.65
CA HIS A 774 -3.11 15.66 3.09
C HIS A 774 -4.53 15.97 3.54
N GLU A 775 -5.32 16.68 2.73
CA GLU A 775 -6.74 16.94 3.05
C GLU A 775 -7.57 15.67 3.01
N VAL A 776 -7.37 14.83 1.98
CA VAL A 776 -8.03 13.51 1.89
C VAL A 776 -7.60 12.61 3.05
N GLY A 777 -6.31 12.65 3.44
CA GLY A 777 -5.80 11.95 4.61
C GLY A 777 -6.37 12.49 5.92
N ARG A 778 -6.56 13.81 6.06
CA ARG A 778 -7.20 14.43 7.23
C ARG A 778 -8.66 14.03 7.33
N ALA A 779 -9.40 14.02 6.23
CA ALA A 779 -10.76 13.50 6.21
C ALA A 779 -10.81 12.01 6.54
N ALA A 780 -9.93 11.18 5.97
CA ALA A 780 -9.92 9.73 6.18
C ALA A 780 -9.43 9.29 7.58
N TRP A 781 -8.46 9.98 8.15
CA TRP A 781 -7.76 9.61 9.40
C TRP A 781 -7.99 10.60 10.56
N GLY A 782 -8.75 11.67 10.34
CA GLY A 782 -9.26 12.56 11.39
C GLY A 782 -10.55 12.04 12.01
N TRP A 783 -11.08 12.78 12.98
CA TRP A 783 -12.39 12.51 13.58
C TRP A 783 -13.55 12.93 12.66
N GLU A 784 -13.33 13.89 11.75
CA GLU A 784 -14.26 14.25 10.67
C GLU A 784 -14.73 13.02 9.85
N GLY A 785 -13.81 12.10 9.52
CA GLY A 785 -14.12 10.85 8.82
C GLY A 785 -14.88 9.81 9.63
N VAL A 786 -15.04 10.02 10.94
CA VAL A 786 -15.91 9.20 11.80
C VAL A 786 -17.36 9.68 11.70
N GLU A 787 -17.60 10.99 11.53
CA GLU A 787 -18.94 11.56 11.41
C GLU A 787 -19.53 11.46 10.00
N ALA A 788 -18.73 11.70 8.96
CA ALA A 788 -19.18 11.90 7.57
C ALA A 788 -19.81 10.67 6.87
N ARG A 789 -20.11 9.61 7.64
CA ARG A 789 -20.79 8.36 7.20
C ARG A 789 -21.94 7.94 8.13
N GLY A 790 -22.15 8.64 9.24
CA GLY A 790 -23.26 8.41 10.17
C GLY A 790 -24.47 9.31 9.94
N LYS A 791 -24.27 10.38 9.15
CA LYS A 791 -25.30 11.31 8.62
C LYS A 791 -25.46 11.01 7.13
#